data_AF-A0A7C7Z2M9-F1
#
_entry.id   AF-A0A7C7Z2M9-F1
#
_cell.length_a   1.000
_cell.length_b   1.000
_cell.length_c   1.000
_cell.angle_alpha   90.00
_cell.angle_beta   90.00
_cell.angle_gamma   90.00
#
_symmetry.space_group_name_H-M   'P 1'
#
loop_
_entity.id
_entity.type
_entity.pdbx_description
1 polymer ?
#
loop_
_entity_poly.entity_id
_entity_poly.type
_entity_poly.pdbx_seq_one_letter_code
_entity_poly.pdbx_strand_id
1 'polypeptide(L)'
;MFSTAPAQVMEPVQSVAIIGAGNMGSGIAQKTAQEEFDVQMVDREAKWVERGQETIANFLSEAVERRIFKPAQVEAIQSRITGVVGTENVSSDTDLVIEAVFEDFDIKTAVFTTLDEVCDENTILASNTSSLSVNELAAATGRPDKFVGLHFFYHPAKNRLVEVIPAESTSRESTERVVQYCKTLGKVVIVCKDRPGFVVNRFFVPWLNEACLLLEEELATTAQIDAAACNAFQIGMGPFALMNLTGPPIALHATDYLAEQLNTPRYTGAQNLRDMVEAGNMWEIGDIAEEGNCSDEAEKIISQRLLGQVFAISAQIVAEEICSMEDVDRGAKVGLRWARGPFELANKLGIESAYSMASQYAELAGFTLPDFMASQAESDKPFEFSYIDVTTDGSIANVQINRPEAMNALNETVVSQLGDALDILNADNSISTIVLEGAGKAFVAGADVKFFVDKIRADKIQDIYDFTAFGHQVLDKLENSPKTTIAMTTGLALGGGLELALSCDYRIGTRRTQFRFPETSIGIYPGLGGSQRTPRICGVESARWAVLAGNFMDHNSAFALGLLTHLVEPNEVDTTVDTLAETGKPAEKYAGKPVDSEHPVAAFASQFFSDENMDILLSGRIPEGFDPEDRNVSRQIKSLRFAAPIAVKMAADLLNDAVDTGDDLQAGLALELERLDTIFATADAHEGLSALIEGRRPKYSNN
;
A
#
# COMPACT_ATOMS: atom_id res chain seq x y z
N MET A 1 1.63 27.01 0.78
CA MET A 1 1.08 27.89 1.84
C MET A 1 0.50 26.94 2.88
N PHE A 2 1.19 26.69 3.98
CA PHE A 2 0.80 25.66 4.94
C PHE A 2 -0.34 26.19 5.84
N SER A 3 -1.41 25.39 5.97
CA SER A 3 -2.59 25.72 6.77
C SER A 3 -2.30 25.52 8.26
N THR A 4 -2.73 26.45 9.11
CA THR A 4 -2.34 26.56 10.53
C THR A 4 -3.50 26.35 11.51
N ALA A 5 -4.47 25.48 11.20
CA ALA A 5 -5.55 25.15 12.13
C ALA A 5 -5.09 24.07 13.14
N PRO A 6 -5.21 24.30 14.47
CA PRO A 6 -4.81 23.35 15.51
C PRO A 6 -5.74 22.12 15.53
N ALA A 7 -5.17 20.92 15.74
CA ALA A 7 -5.93 19.68 15.86
C ALA A 7 -6.87 19.67 17.08
N GLN A 8 -8.13 19.38 16.80
CA GLN A 8 -9.09 18.87 17.78
C GLN A 8 -8.77 17.37 17.97
N VAL A 9 -8.85 16.86 19.20
CA VAL A 9 -8.71 15.42 19.47
C VAL A 9 -9.77 14.68 18.66
N MET A 10 -9.36 13.96 17.61
CA MET A 10 -10.27 13.22 16.73
C MET A 10 -10.72 11.93 17.39
N GLU A 11 -12.03 11.69 17.45
CA GLU A 11 -12.54 10.38 17.86
C GLU A 11 -12.34 9.36 16.73
N PRO A 12 -11.75 8.18 16.99
CA PRO A 12 -11.56 7.13 15.98
C PRO A 12 -12.91 6.59 15.46
N VAL A 13 -12.90 5.95 14.30
CA VAL A 13 -14.02 5.08 13.87
C VAL A 13 -13.85 3.71 14.56
N GLN A 14 -14.90 3.17 15.17
CA GLN A 14 -14.90 1.84 15.79
C GLN A 14 -16.07 0.96 15.30
N SER A 15 -17.22 1.58 15.07
CA SER A 15 -18.45 0.93 14.61
C SER A 15 -18.81 1.37 13.19
N VAL A 16 -19.20 0.42 12.33
CA VAL A 16 -19.50 0.68 10.92
C VAL A 16 -20.79 0.01 10.50
N ALA A 17 -21.69 0.74 9.85
CA ALA A 17 -22.86 0.16 9.19
C ALA A 17 -22.66 0.14 7.67
N ILE A 18 -22.97 -1.00 7.03
CA ILE A 18 -22.89 -1.17 5.58
C ILE A 18 -24.32 -1.34 5.04
N ILE A 19 -24.78 -0.39 4.23
CA ILE A 19 -26.13 -0.39 3.67
C ILE A 19 -26.12 -1.05 2.28
N GLY A 20 -26.84 -2.16 2.15
CA GLY A 20 -26.85 -3.02 0.97
C GLY A 20 -25.99 -4.27 1.20
N ALA A 21 -26.60 -5.45 1.10
CA ALA A 21 -25.93 -6.74 1.29
C ALA A 21 -25.57 -7.45 -0.03
N GLY A 22 -25.48 -6.70 -1.13
CA GLY A 22 -24.99 -7.17 -2.42
C GLY A 22 -23.47 -7.43 -2.43
N ASN A 23 -22.92 -7.77 -3.60
CA ASN A 23 -21.51 -8.17 -3.74
C ASN A 23 -20.50 -7.15 -3.16
N MET A 24 -20.73 -5.85 -3.40
CA MET A 24 -19.88 -4.79 -2.86
C MET A 24 -20.04 -4.66 -1.35
N GLY A 25 -21.27 -4.52 -0.87
CA GLY A 25 -21.56 -4.38 0.56
C GLY A 25 -21.07 -5.55 1.41
N SER A 26 -21.32 -6.80 0.97
CA SER A 26 -20.79 -7.98 1.66
C SER A 26 -19.25 -8.01 1.67
N GLY A 27 -18.61 -7.60 0.57
CA GLY A 27 -17.16 -7.52 0.47
C GLY A 27 -16.54 -6.45 1.37
N ILE A 28 -17.21 -5.30 1.52
CA ILE A 28 -16.81 -4.22 2.43
C ILE A 28 -17.00 -4.69 3.87
N ALA A 29 -18.18 -5.20 4.23
CA ALA A 29 -18.47 -5.73 5.56
C ALA A 29 -17.46 -6.80 6.01
N GLN A 30 -17.12 -7.75 5.13
CA GLN A 30 -16.08 -8.75 5.39
C GLN A 30 -14.74 -8.08 5.70
N LYS A 31 -14.31 -7.13 4.87
CA LYS A 31 -13.00 -6.49 5.02
C LYS A 31 -12.94 -5.64 6.29
N THR A 32 -14.03 -4.97 6.63
CA THR A 32 -14.15 -4.17 7.85
C THR A 32 -14.08 -5.05 9.10
N ALA A 33 -14.85 -6.15 9.13
CA ALA A 33 -14.82 -7.10 10.25
C ALA A 33 -13.47 -7.84 10.39
N GLN A 34 -12.78 -8.11 9.28
CA GLN A 34 -11.40 -8.66 9.26
C GLN A 34 -10.40 -7.80 10.03
N GLU A 35 -10.67 -6.51 10.12
CA GLU A 35 -9.80 -5.52 10.73
C GLU A 35 -10.25 -5.13 12.14
N GLU A 36 -11.21 -5.89 12.68
CA GLU A 36 -11.76 -5.86 14.04
C GLU A 36 -12.68 -4.68 14.37
N PHE A 37 -13.25 -4.04 13.37
CA PHE A 37 -14.37 -3.12 13.55
C PHE A 37 -15.66 -3.90 13.79
N ASP A 38 -16.58 -3.33 14.56
CA ASP A 38 -17.91 -3.89 14.74
C ASP A 38 -18.81 -3.46 13.56
N VAL A 39 -19.47 -4.42 12.93
CA VAL A 39 -20.15 -4.22 11.65
C VAL A 39 -21.63 -4.52 11.74
N GLN A 40 -22.45 -3.56 11.34
CA GLN A 40 -23.86 -3.78 11.02
C GLN A 40 -23.99 -3.97 9.51
N MET A 41 -24.46 -5.12 9.04
CA MET A 41 -24.77 -5.33 7.63
C MET A 41 -26.27 -5.23 7.41
N VAL A 42 -26.68 -4.23 6.64
CA VAL A 42 -28.06 -3.77 6.58
C VAL A 42 -28.64 -4.00 5.20
N ASP A 43 -29.84 -4.55 5.12
CA ASP A 43 -30.62 -4.61 3.88
C ASP A 43 -32.13 -4.54 4.17
N ARG A 44 -32.95 -4.31 3.15
CA ARG A 44 -34.40 -4.11 3.27
C ARG A 44 -35.15 -5.37 3.70
N GLU A 45 -34.62 -6.55 3.37
CA GLU A 45 -35.26 -7.83 3.65
C GLU A 45 -34.24 -8.82 4.25
N ALA A 46 -34.70 -9.65 5.20
CA ALA A 46 -33.87 -10.66 5.86
C ALA A 46 -33.12 -11.56 4.87
N LYS A 47 -33.77 -11.97 3.77
CA LYS A 47 -33.17 -12.84 2.73
C LYS A 47 -31.91 -12.25 2.10
N TRP A 48 -31.80 -10.91 2.01
CA TRP A 48 -30.63 -10.25 1.42
C TRP A 48 -29.49 -10.16 2.43
N VAL A 49 -29.81 -9.87 3.69
CA VAL A 49 -28.85 -9.91 4.79
C VAL A 49 -28.26 -11.32 4.93
N GLU A 50 -29.11 -12.35 4.98
CA GLU A 50 -28.70 -13.76 5.04
C GLU A 50 -27.79 -14.12 3.85
N ARG A 51 -28.17 -13.75 2.63
CA ARG A 51 -27.35 -13.97 1.43
C ARG A 51 -25.99 -13.28 1.50
N GLY A 52 -25.94 -12.05 2.03
CA GLY A 52 -24.68 -11.34 2.28
C GLY A 52 -23.80 -12.10 3.25
N GLN A 53 -24.35 -12.60 4.36
CA GLN A 53 -23.61 -13.33 5.39
C GLN A 53 -23.10 -14.68 4.85
N GLU A 54 -23.93 -15.38 4.07
CA GLU A 54 -23.53 -16.62 3.36
C GLU A 54 -22.37 -16.36 2.39
N THR A 55 -22.41 -15.25 1.65
CA THR A 55 -21.34 -14.86 0.71
C THR A 55 -20.02 -14.69 1.45
N ILE A 56 -20.04 -13.97 2.59
CA ILE A 56 -18.87 -13.78 3.46
C ILE A 56 -18.37 -15.12 4.02
N ALA A 57 -19.28 -15.96 4.52
CA ALA A 57 -18.94 -17.27 5.08
C ALA A 57 -18.26 -18.20 4.06
N ASN A 58 -18.75 -18.20 2.82
CA ASN A 58 -18.16 -18.98 1.73
C ASN A 58 -16.72 -18.50 1.42
N PHE A 59 -16.52 -17.19 1.26
CA PHE A 59 -15.18 -16.64 1.01
C PHE A 59 -14.20 -16.90 2.16
N LEU A 60 -14.64 -16.79 3.40
CA LEU A 60 -13.79 -17.07 4.56
C LEU A 60 -13.47 -18.57 4.68
N SER A 61 -14.40 -19.45 4.28
CA SER A 61 -14.15 -20.90 4.24
C SER A 61 -13.08 -21.26 3.21
N GLU A 62 -13.13 -20.68 2.01
CA GLU A 62 -12.07 -20.83 0.99
C GLU A 62 -10.71 -20.35 1.52
N ALA A 63 -10.69 -19.26 2.30
CA ALA A 63 -9.47 -18.73 2.88
C ALA A 63 -8.86 -19.69 3.92
N VAL A 64 -9.68 -20.44 4.67
CA VAL A 64 -9.20 -21.50 5.59
C VAL A 64 -8.62 -22.68 4.82
N GLU A 65 -9.27 -23.13 3.75
CA GLU A 65 -8.75 -24.20 2.89
C GLU A 65 -7.39 -23.84 2.30
N ARG A 66 -7.22 -22.57 1.91
CA ARG A 66 -5.96 -22.01 1.41
C ARG A 66 -4.95 -21.67 2.52
N ARG A 67 -5.27 -21.96 3.78
CA ARG A 67 -4.44 -21.71 4.98
C ARG A 67 -4.06 -20.23 5.16
N ILE A 68 -4.91 -19.33 4.68
CA ILE A 68 -4.78 -17.89 4.88
C ILE A 68 -5.23 -17.52 6.29
N PHE A 69 -6.35 -18.10 6.75
CA PHE A 69 -6.88 -17.92 8.10
C PHE A 69 -6.99 -19.23 8.86
N LYS A 70 -6.86 -19.14 10.18
CA LYS A 70 -7.23 -20.23 11.10
C LYS A 70 -8.75 -20.21 11.34
N PRO A 71 -9.38 -21.36 11.67
CA PRO A 71 -10.81 -21.40 11.97
C PRO A 71 -11.26 -20.41 13.05
N ALA A 72 -10.50 -20.28 14.15
CA ALA A 72 -10.80 -19.33 15.22
C ALA A 72 -10.75 -17.86 14.76
N GLN A 73 -9.92 -17.52 13.76
CA GLN A 73 -9.90 -16.17 13.20
C GLN A 73 -11.17 -15.91 12.38
N VAL A 74 -11.62 -16.89 11.60
CA VAL A 74 -12.88 -16.78 10.83
C VAL A 74 -14.08 -16.61 11.76
N GLU A 75 -14.16 -17.40 12.83
CA GLU A 75 -15.22 -17.27 13.84
C GLU A 75 -15.23 -15.87 14.46
N ALA A 76 -14.07 -15.34 14.84
CA ALA A 76 -13.95 -13.98 15.37
C ALA A 76 -14.43 -12.92 14.36
N ILE A 77 -14.04 -13.05 13.08
CA ILE A 77 -14.49 -12.14 12.01
C ILE A 77 -16.01 -12.17 11.86
N GLN A 78 -16.59 -13.37 11.79
CA GLN A 78 -18.03 -13.53 11.62
C GLN A 78 -18.81 -13.00 12.82
N SER A 79 -18.29 -13.18 14.04
CA SER A 79 -18.94 -12.71 15.28
C SER A 79 -19.07 -11.18 15.36
N ARG A 80 -18.28 -10.43 14.58
CA ARG A 80 -18.35 -8.97 14.51
C ARG A 80 -19.39 -8.45 13.52
N ILE A 81 -20.00 -9.33 12.72
CA ILE A 81 -20.98 -8.93 11.71
C ILE A 81 -22.39 -9.23 12.23
N THR A 82 -23.11 -8.18 12.58
CA THR A 82 -24.52 -8.25 12.96
C THR A 82 -25.40 -7.94 11.75
N GLY A 83 -26.32 -8.83 11.42
CA GLY A 83 -27.32 -8.59 10.36
C GLY A 83 -28.46 -7.72 10.86
N VAL A 84 -28.83 -6.68 10.10
CA VAL A 84 -29.90 -5.73 10.44
C VAL A 84 -30.87 -5.62 9.26
N VAL A 85 -32.17 -5.68 9.53
CA VAL A 85 -33.21 -5.54 8.51
C VAL A 85 -33.83 -4.15 8.60
N GLY A 86 -33.78 -3.38 7.52
CA GLY A 86 -34.28 -2.01 7.44
C GLY A 86 -33.23 -0.96 7.85
N THR A 87 -33.06 0.06 7.01
CA THR A 87 -32.13 1.19 7.24
C THR A 87 -32.49 1.97 8.50
N GLU A 88 -33.78 2.04 8.83
CA GLU A 88 -34.31 2.70 10.02
C GLU A 88 -33.89 2.05 11.35
N ASN A 89 -33.30 0.85 11.30
CA ASN A 89 -32.86 0.09 12.47
C ASN A 89 -31.34 0.11 12.68
N VAL A 90 -30.62 0.96 11.95
CA VAL A 90 -29.20 1.23 12.21
C VAL A 90 -29.04 1.83 13.60
N SER A 91 -28.05 1.36 14.38
CA SER A 91 -27.77 1.91 15.70
C SER A 91 -27.38 3.40 15.61
N SER A 92 -27.94 4.23 16.50
CA SER A 92 -27.73 5.68 16.44
C SER A 92 -26.29 6.10 16.70
N ASP A 93 -25.58 5.34 17.53
CA ASP A 93 -24.18 5.56 17.94
C ASP A 93 -23.15 5.04 16.92
N THR A 94 -23.57 4.71 15.70
CA THR A 94 -22.66 4.25 14.63
C THR A 94 -21.70 5.38 14.22
N ASP A 95 -20.39 5.11 14.14
CA ASP A 95 -19.40 6.13 13.77
C ASP A 95 -19.41 6.45 12.27
N LEU A 96 -19.48 5.40 11.43
CA LEU A 96 -19.41 5.48 9.97
C LEU A 96 -20.47 4.61 9.32
N VAL A 97 -21.25 5.18 8.40
CA VAL A 97 -22.17 4.42 7.53
C VAL A 97 -21.64 4.44 6.10
N ILE A 98 -21.58 3.28 5.45
CA ILE A 98 -21.16 3.13 4.05
C ILE A 98 -22.31 2.57 3.23
N GLU A 99 -22.85 3.40 2.34
CA GLU A 99 -23.92 3.05 1.43
C GLU A 99 -23.39 2.36 0.17
N ALA A 100 -23.94 1.20 -0.16
CA ALA A 100 -23.60 0.39 -1.34
C ALA A 100 -24.86 -0.26 -1.96
N VAL A 101 -25.94 0.52 -2.09
CA VAL A 101 -27.19 0.16 -2.79
C VAL A 101 -27.10 0.49 -4.28
N PHE A 102 -28.22 0.33 -5.00
CA PHE A 102 -28.29 0.58 -6.44
C PHE A 102 -27.81 2.00 -6.82
N GLU A 103 -27.19 2.10 -8.00
CA GLU A 103 -26.63 3.34 -8.54
C GLU A 103 -27.74 4.26 -9.10
N ASP A 104 -28.61 4.74 -8.22
CA ASP A 104 -29.73 5.61 -8.52
C ASP A 104 -29.82 6.74 -7.48
N PHE A 105 -29.94 7.98 -7.95
CA PHE A 105 -29.88 9.16 -7.11
C PHE A 105 -31.03 9.24 -6.11
N ASP A 106 -32.26 8.90 -6.53
CA ASP A 106 -33.45 8.95 -5.67
C ASP A 106 -33.39 7.86 -4.60
N ILE A 107 -32.94 6.65 -4.98
CA ILE A 107 -32.77 5.53 -4.03
C ILE A 107 -31.73 5.90 -2.97
N LYS A 108 -30.55 6.41 -3.36
CA LYS A 108 -29.50 6.79 -2.41
C LYS A 108 -29.93 7.94 -1.50
N THR A 109 -30.58 8.96 -2.06
CA THR A 109 -31.09 10.10 -1.27
C THR A 109 -32.13 9.67 -0.24
N ALA A 110 -33.02 8.73 -0.58
CA ALA A 110 -33.99 8.18 0.38
C ALA A 110 -33.30 7.40 1.52
N VAL A 111 -32.23 6.66 1.22
CA VAL A 111 -31.40 5.98 2.22
C VAL A 111 -30.75 7.00 3.16
N PHE A 112 -30.11 8.04 2.62
CA PHE A 112 -29.45 9.06 3.44
C PHE A 112 -30.44 9.88 4.28
N THR A 113 -31.62 10.18 3.76
CA THR A 113 -32.69 10.84 4.54
C THR A 113 -33.08 10.01 5.76
N THR A 114 -33.20 8.69 5.60
CA THR A 114 -33.51 7.78 6.72
C THR A 114 -32.36 7.75 7.72
N LEU A 115 -31.11 7.69 7.24
CA LEU A 115 -29.92 7.69 8.09
C LEU A 115 -29.76 8.99 8.89
N ASP A 116 -30.13 10.13 8.31
CA ASP A 116 -30.11 11.43 9.00
C ASP A 116 -31.05 11.47 10.21
N GLU A 117 -32.18 10.75 10.15
CA GLU A 117 -33.16 10.67 11.25
C GLU A 117 -32.74 9.73 12.38
N VAL A 118 -31.99 8.67 12.07
CA VAL A 118 -31.67 7.60 13.03
C VAL A 118 -30.26 7.66 13.60
N CYS A 119 -29.29 8.20 12.87
CA CYS A 119 -27.91 8.31 13.30
C CYS A 119 -27.65 9.61 14.09
N ASP A 120 -26.81 9.54 15.11
CA ASP A 120 -26.43 10.69 15.93
C ASP A 120 -25.64 11.73 15.14
N GLU A 121 -25.55 12.97 15.64
CA GLU A 121 -24.92 14.09 14.93
C GLU A 121 -23.45 13.87 14.57
N ASN A 122 -22.76 12.91 15.21
CA ASN A 122 -21.35 12.58 15.00
C ASN A 122 -21.07 11.52 13.93
N THR A 123 -22.12 10.84 13.44
CA THR A 123 -21.99 9.82 12.41
C THR A 123 -21.61 10.42 11.07
N ILE A 124 -20.58 9.86 10.45
CA ILE A 124 -20.18 10.15 9.07
C ILE A 124 -20.98 9.25 8.13
N LEU A 125 -21.56 9.83 7.08
CA LEU A 125 -22.22 9.12 6.00
C LEU A 125 -21.29 9.05 4.79
N ALA A 126 -21.15 7.86 4.23
CA ALA A 126 -20.32 7.63 3.05
C ALA A 126 -21.09 6.90 1.96
N SER A 127 -20.78 7.19 0.69
CA SER A 127 -21.33 6.47 -0.46
C SER A 127 -20.25 5.75 -1.25
N ASN A 128 -20.45 4.47 -1.54
CA ASN A 128 -19.66 3.68 -2.49
C ASN A 128 -20.12 3.91 -3.95
N THR A 129 -20.68 5.07 -4.25
CA THR A 129 -20.99 5.49 -5.62
C THR A 129 -19.74 5.43 -6.51
N SER A 130 -19.94 5.07 -7.77
CA SER A 130 -18.93 4.95 -8.82
C SER A 130 -19.08 5.98 -9.93
N SER A 131 -20.27 6.58 -10.04
CA SER A 131 -20.61 7.58 -11.06
C SER A 131 -21.20 8.86 -10.46
N LEU A 132 -22.17 8.77 -9.55
CA LEU A 132 -22.94 9.92 -9.07
C LEU A 132 -22.07 10.96 -8.33
N SER A 133 -22.44 12.24 -8.45
CA SER A 133 -21.76 13.36 -7.78
C SER A 133 -21.89 13.23 -6.26
N VAL A 134 -20.73 13.27 -5.60
CA VAL A 134 -20.65 13.27 -4.14
C VAL A 134 -21.14 14.60 -3.58
N ASN A 135 -20.89 15.73 -4.27
CA ASN A 135 -21.41 17.03 -3.88
C ASN A 135 -22.94 17.07 -3.87
N GLU A 136 -23.59 16.52 -4.89
CA GLU A 136 -25.06 16.48 -4.97
C GLU A 136 -25.65 15.59 -3.88
N LEU A 137 -25.05 14.41 -3.63
CA LEU A 137 -25.47 13.53 -2.55
C LEU A 137 -25.27 14.18 -1.17
N ALA A 138 -24.14 14.85 -0.94
CA ALA A 138 -23.87 15.56 0.31
C ALA A 138 -24.92 16.65 0.57
N ALA A 139 -25.24 17.44 -0.46
CA ALA A 139 -26.25 18.51 -0.39
C ALA A 139 -27.68 18.00 -0.13
N ALA A 140 -27.95 16.73 -0.44
CA ALA A 140 -29.22 16.09 -0.16
C ALA A 140 -29.35 15.58 1.29
N THR A 141 -28.27 15.62 2.07
CA THR A 141 -28.25 15.22 3.49
C THR A 141 -28.44 16.40 4.44
N GLY A 142 -28.87 16.12 5.67
CA GLY A 142 -28.91 17.09 6.78
C GLY A 142 -27.56 17.37 7.43
N ARG A 143 -26.48 16.71 6.99
CA ARG A 143 -25.12 16.78 7.56
C ARG A 143 -24.01 16.83 6.49
N PRO A 144 -24.03 17.81 5.57
CA PRO A 144 -23.13 17.84 4.41
C PRO A 144 -21.63 17.92 4.77
N ASP A 145 -21.27 18.37 5.97
CA ASP A 145 -19.90 18.36 6.50
C ASP A 145 -19.42 16.99 6.98
N LYS A 146 -20.35 16.06 7.20
CA LYS A 146 -20.11 14.66 7.59
C LYS A 146 -20.51 13.67 6.49
N PHE A 147 -20.50 14.12 5.24
CA PHE A 147 -20.70 13.27 4.07
C PHE A 147 -19.40 13.10 3.28
N VAL A 148 -19.14 11.91 2.74
CA VAL A 148 -17.95 11.66 1.91
C VAL A 148 -18.22 10.57 0.85
N GLY A 149 -17.61 10.67 -0.32
CA GLY A 149 -17.53 9.54 -1.24
C GLY A 149 -16.47 8.56 -0.78
N LEU A 150 -16.78 7.26 -0.80
CA LEU A 150 -15.86 6.21 -0.37
C LEU A 150 -15.94 5.03 -1.34
N HIS A 151 -15.24 5.16 -2.46
CA HIS A 151 -15.33 4.25 -3.59
C HIS A 151 -14.32 3.10 -3.47
N PHE A 152 -14.84 1.91 -3.14
CA PHE A 152 -14.11 0.65 -3.15
C PHE A 152 -14.15 0.01 -4.53
N PHE A 153 -13.06 -0.68 -4.87
CA PHE A 153 -12.95 -1.43 -6.12
C PHE A 153 -13.29 -2.90 -5.93
N TYR A 154 -13.98 -3.49 -6.91
CA TYR A 154 -14.29 -4.91 -6.90
C TYR A 154 -13.02 -5.77 -7.02
N HIS A 155 -12.85 -6.85 -6.25
CA HIS A 155 -13.61 -7.23 -5.05
C HIS A 155 -13.06 -6.50 -3.80
N PRO A 156 -13.88 -5.86 -2.95
CA PRO A 156 -13.39 -4.98 -1.88
C PRO A 156 -12.45 -5.66 -0.87
N ALA A 157 -12.67 -6.92 -0.50
CA ALA A 157 -11.76 -7.65 0.39
C ALA A 157 -10.37 -7.96 -0.23
N LYS A 158 -10.22 -7.93 -1.56
CA LYS A 158 -8.99 -8.32 -2.28
C LYS A 158 -8.30 -7.13 -2.95
N ASN A 159 -9.07 -6.20 -3.52
CA ASN A 159 -8.51 -4.99 -4.11
C ASN A 159 -7.99 -4.09 -2.99
N ARG A 160 -6.81 -3.49 -3.20
CA ARG A 160 -6.16 -2.67 -2.17
C ARG A 160 -6.53 -1.20 -2.30
N LEU A 161 -7.05 -0.74 -3.44
CA LEU A 161 -7.36 0.66 -3.67
C LEU A 161 -8.70 1.05 -3.04
N VAL A 162 -8.76 2.29 -2.55
CA VAL A 162 -9.99 3.01 -2.23
C VAL A 162 -9.79 4.48 -2.60
N GLU A 163 -10.79 5.07 -3.25
CA GLU A 163 -10.85 6.51 -3.50
C GLU A 163 -11.72 7.14 -2.40
N VAL A 164 -11.18 8.15 -1.71
CA VAL A 164 -11.90 8.98 -0.75
C VAL A 164 -12.17 10.30 -1.46
N ILE A 165 -13.45 10.67 -1.57
CA ILE A 165 -13.89 11.81 -2.35
C ILE A 165 -14.62 12.78 -1.41
N PRO A 166 -13.92 13.74 -0.79
CA PRO A 166 -14.57 14.80 -0.03
C PRO A 166 -15.45 15.65 -0.95
N ALA A 167 -16.69 15.91 -0.54
CA ALA A 167 -17.48 16.99 -1.09
C ALA A 167 -16.84 18.33 -0.70
N GLU A 168 -17.21 19.42 -1.40
CA GLU A 168 -16.76 20.77 -1.06
C GLU A 168 -17.16 21.18 0.37
N SER A 169 -18.25 20.61 0.88
CA SER A 169 -18.74 20.82 2.25
C SER A 169 -18.08 19.92 3.29
N THR A 170 -17.46 18.81 2.90
CA THR A 170 -16.91 17.81 3.83
C THR A 170 -15.86 18.44 4.73
N SER A 171 -15.98 18.23 6.04
CA SER A 171 -15.00 18.75 6.98
C SER A 171 -13.67 18.01 6.86
N ARG A 172 -12.59 18.71 7.21
CA ARG A 172 -11.25 18.11 7.32
C ARG A 172 -11.26 16.92 8.27
N GLU A 173 -11.91 17.06 9.42
CA GLU A 173 -12.06 16.01 10.43
C GLU A 173 -12.73 14.75 9.86
N SER A 174 -13.87 14.89 9.16
CA SER A 174 -14.57 13.76 8.53
C SER A 174 -13.67 13.04 7.53
N THR A 175 -12.91 13.80 6.74
CA THR A 175 -11.96 13.25 5.77
C THR A 175 -10.84 12.48 6.48
N GLU A 176 -10.22 13.08 7.49
CA GLU A 176 -9.12 12.47 8.25
C GLU A 176 -9.57 11.18 8.96
N ARG A 177 -10.75 11.17 9.61
CA ARG A 177 -11.33 9.97 10.24
C ARG A 177 -11.57 8.83 9.24
N VAL A 178 -12.10 9.15 8.05
CA VAL A 178 -12.36 8.15 6.99
C VAL A 178 -11.06 7.65 6.35
N VAL A 179 -10.09 8.53 6.12
CA VAL A 179 -8.75 8.15 5.66
C VAL A 179 -8.09 7.22 6.67
N GLN A 180 -8.18 7.52 7.97
CA GLN A 180 -7.62 6.69 9.03
C GLN A 180 -8.31 5.32 9.12
N TYR A 181 -9.64 5.28 8.96
CA TYR A 181 -10.38 4.03 8.81
C TYR A 181 -9.85 3.20 7.62
N CYS A 182 -9.66 3.81 6.45
CA CYS A 182 -9.14 3.13 5.26
C CYS A 182 -7.69 2.64 5.42
N LYS A 183 -6.81 3.44 6.04
CA LYS A 183 -5.45 3.02 6.42
C LYS A 183 -5.50 1.80 7.35
N THR A 184 -6.44 1.81 8.29
CA THR A 184 -6.77 0.68 9.17
C THR A 184 -7.45 -0.47 8.42
N LEU A 185 -7.87 -0.32 7.16
CA LEU A 185 -8.22 -1.47 6.33
C LEU A 185 -7.00 -2.05 5.58
N GLY A 186 -5.81 -1.47 5.74
CA GLY A 186 -4.63 -1.77 4.93
C GLY A 186 -4.84 -1.37 3.46
N LYS A 187 -5.75 -0.43 3.20
CA LYS A 187 -6.03 0.09 1.87
C LYS A 187 -5.00 1.12 1.47
N VAL A 188 -4.82 1.25 0.18
CA VAL A 188 -4.14 2.35 -0.47
C VAL A 188 -5.20 3.39 -0.76
N VAL A 189 -5.04 4.57 -0.17
CA VAL A 189 -6.01 5.66 -0.26
C VAL A 189 -5.54 6.64 -1.33
N ILE A 190 -6.45 7.03 -2.21
CA ILE A 190 -6.33 8.24 -3.03
C ILE A 190 -7.40 9.20 -2.55
N VAL A 191 -7.00 10.39 -2.11
CA VAL A 191 -7.97 11.47 -1.82
C VAL A 191 -8.10 12.31 -3.09
N CYS A 192 -9.31 12.41 -3.63
CA CYS A 192 -9.54 13.12 -4.89
C CYS A 192 -10.78 14.01 -4.85
N LYS A 193 -10.83 15.01 -5.74
CA LYS A 193 -11.99 15.90 -5.87
C LYS A 193 -13.17 15.18 -6.54
N ASP A 194 -14.39 15.57 -6.17
CA ASP A 194 -15.61 15.11 -6.84
C ASP A 194 -15.66 15.63 -8.29
N ARG A 195 -15.45 14.70 -9.21
CA ARG A 195 -15.48 14.89 -10.66
C ARG A 195 -15.95 13.59 -11.31
N PRO A 196 -16.64 13.64 -12.47
CA PRO A 196 -17.15 12.44 -13.12
C PRO A 196 -16.05 11.40 -13.35
N GLY A 197 -16.25 10.19 -12.82
CA GLY A 197 -15.30 9.07 -12.90
C GLY A 197 -14.13 9.11 -11.91
N PHE A 198 -14.10 10.10 -11.01
CA PHE A 198 -13.04 10.30 -10.01
C PHE A 198 -11.64 10.25 -10.65
N VAL A 199 -10.83 9.25 -10.29
CA VAL A 199 -9.49 9.06 -10.84
C VAL A 199 -9.47 7.86 -11.77
N VAL A 200 -9.70 6.65 -11.26
CA VAL A 200 -9.50 5.42 -12.03
C VAL A 200 -10.54 5.26 -13.13
N ASN A 201 -11.83 5.40 -12.81
CA ASN A 201 -12.89 5.22 -13.81
C ASN A 201 -12.80 6.26 -14.93
N ARG A 202 -12.31 7.46 -14.63
CA ARG A 202 -12.18 8.57 -15.58
C ARG A 202 -11.33 8.21 -16.80
N PHE A 203 -10.21 7.50 -16.63
CA PHE A 203 -9.43 7.00 -17.77
C PHE A 203 -9.70 5.53 -18.10
N PHE A 204 -10.13 4.70 -17.15
CA PHE A 204 -10.33 3.27 -17.41
C PHE A 204 -11.57 2.98 -18.24
N VAL A 205 -12.69 3.65 -17.98
CA VAL A 205 -13.94 3.40 -18.69
C VAL A 205 -13.84 3.79 -20.16
N PRO A 206 -13.30 4.97 -20.53
CA PRO A 206 -13.11 5.29 -21.95
C PRO A 206 -12.09 4.37 -22.63
N TRP A 207 -11.17 3.74 -21.90
CA TRP A 207 -10.24 2.74 -22.46
C TRP A 207 -10.98 1.48 -22.92
N LEU A 208 -11.97 1.02 -22.14
CA LEU A 208 -12.84 -0.09 -22.53
C LEU A 208 -13.72 0.27 -23.74
N ASN A 209 -14.31 1.47 -23.74
CA ASN A 209 -15.14 1.91 -24.85
C ASN A 209 -14.32 2.10 -26.14
N GLU A 210 -13.10 2.62 -26.02
CA GLU A 210 -12.19 2.80 -27.15
C GLU A 210 -11.84 1.47 -27.83
N ALA A 211 -11.68 0.39 -27.05
CA ALA A 211 -11.53 -0.96 -27.60
C ALA A 211 -12.77 -1.43 -28.38
N CYS A 212 -13.97 -1.09 -27.90
CA CYS A 212 -15.22 -1.38 -28.60
C CYS A 212 -15.30 -0.61 -29.92
N LEU A 213 -14.93 0.67 -29.93
CA LEU A 213 -14.89 1.50 -31.14
C LEU A 213 -13.87 0.95 -32.17
N LEU A 214 -12.69 0.52 -31.72
CA LEU A 214 -11.69 -0.12 -32.59
C LEU A 214 -12.24 -1.40 -33.25
N LEU A 215 -13.08 -2.16 -32.53
CA LEU A 215 -13.75 -3.33 -33.06
C LEU A 215 -14.88 -2.96 -34.05
N GLU A 216 -15.66 -1.92 -33.78
CA GLU A 216 -16.69 -1.41 -34.72
C GLU A 216 -16.12 -0.91 -36.02
N GLU A 217 -14.93 -0.32 -35.97
CA GLU A 217 -14.19 0.14 -37.14
C GLU A 217 -13.56 -1.02 -37.95
N GLU A 218 -13.84 -2.27 -37.56
CA GLU A 218 -13.35 -3.50 -38.19
C GLU A 218 -11.81 -3.56 -38.29
N LEU A 219 -11.10 -2.90 -37.38
CA LEU A 219 -9.64 -2.81 -37.41
C LEU A 219 -8.99 -4.14 -37.03
N ALA A 220 -9.57 -4.86 -36.07
CA ALA A 220 -9.05 -6.10 -35.52
C ALA A 220 -10.14 -6.87 -34.74
N THR A 221 -9.88 -8.14 -34.45
CA THR A 221 -10.76 -8.98 -33.61
C THR A 221 -10.59 -8.66 -32.11
N THR A 222 -11.52 -9.15 -31.27
CA THR A 222 -11.42 -9.04 -29.81
C THR A 222 -10.10 -9.59 -29.26
N ALA A 223 -9.66 -10.77 -29.74
CA ALA A 223 -8.41 -11.39 -29.33
C ALA A 223 -7.17 -10.55 -29.73
N GLN A 224 -7.18 -9.96 -30.92
CA GLN A 224 -6.09 -9.11 -31.41
C GLN A 224 -6.00 -7.78 -30.64
N ILE A 225 -7.14 -7.15 -30.34
CA ILE A 225 -7.18 -5.93 -29.54
C ILE A 225 -6.71 -6.21 -28.11
N ASP A 226 -7.16 -7.31 -27.50
CA ASP A 226 -6.70 -7.73 -26.19
C ASP A 226 -5.20 -8.03 -26.17
N ALA A 227 -4.66 -8.69 -27.21
CA ALA A 227 -3.23 -8.95 -27.37
C ALA A 227 -2.41 -7.64 -27.44
N ALA A 228 -2.82 -6.72 -28.32
CA ALA A 228 -2.16 -5.44 -28.49
C ALA A 228 -2.18 -4.60 -27.19
N ALA A 229 -3.31 -4.60 -26.48
CA ALA A 229 -3.43 -3.96 -25.17
C ALA A 229 -2.50 -4.60 -24.13
N CYS A 230 -2.45 -5.94 -24.05
CA CYS A 230 -1.55 -6.65 -23.15
C CYS A 230 -0.08 -6.31 -23.45
N ASN A 231 0.31 -6.24 -24.73
CA ASN A 231 1.64 -5.87 -25.15
C ASN A 231 1.99 -4.41 -24.83
N ALA A 232 1.11 -3.46 -25.19
CA ALA A 232 1.37 -2.04 -25.02
C ALA A 232 1.49 -1.64 -23.54
N PHE A 233 0.61 -2.18 -22.68
CA PHE A 233 0.55 -1.85 -21.25
C PHE A 233 1.34 -2.82 -20.37
N GLN A 234 1.83 -3.94 -20.91
CA GLN A 234 2.48 -5.03 -20.18
C GLN A 234 1.57 -5.58 -19.06
N ILE A 235 0.32 -5.85 -19.43
CA ILE A 235 -0.73 -6.36 -18.54
C ILE A 235 -1.15 -7.77 -18.96
N GLY A 236 -1.75 -8.52 -18.03
CA GLY A 236 -2.14 -9.92 -18.26
C GLY A 236 -3.54 -10.11 -18.84
N MET A 237 -4.33 -9.06 -18.98
CA MET A 237 -5.71 -9.12 -19.45
C MET A 237 -6.07 -7.87 -20.24
N GLY A 238 -6.62 -8.04 -21.44
CA GLY A 238 -7.06 -6.94 -22.31
C GLY A 238 -8.45 -6.41 -21.95
N PRO A 239 -8.92 -5.36 -22.65
CA PRO A 239 -10.19 -4.68 -22.38
C PRO A 239 -11.41 -5.61 -22.47
N PHE A 240 -11.49 -6.50 -23.45
CA PHE A 240 -12.63 -7.39 -23.60
C PHE A 240 -12.67 -8.46 -22.50
N ALA A 241 -11.53 -9.08 -22.21
CA ALA A 241 -11.42 -10.04 -21.11
C ALA A 241 -11.75 -9.40 -19.75
N LEU A 242 -11.34 -8.14 -19.53
CA LEU A 242 -11.72 -7.37 -18.34
C LEU A 242 -13.22 -7.09 -18.28
N MET A 243 -13.86 -6.68 -19.38
CA MET A 243 -15.32 -6.50 -19.43
C MET A 243 -16.07 -7.81 -19.15
N ASN A 244 -15.58 -8.96 -19.62
CA ASN A 244 -16.19 -10.25 -19.28
C ASN A 244 -16.07 -10.60 -17.79
N LEU A 245 -15.00 -10.13 -17.12
CA LEU A 245 -14.80 -10.34 -15.69
C LEU A 245 -15.67 -9.42 -14.82
N THR A 246 -15.84 -8.17 -15.23
CA THR A 246 -16.57 -7.15 -14.44
C THR A 246 -18.04 -7.02 -14.83
N GLY A 247 -18.38 -7.25 -16.10
CA GLY A 247 -19.71 -7.18 -16.67
C GLY A 247 -19.84 -6.07 -17.74
N PRO A 248 -20.15 -6.40 -19.01
CA PRO A 248 -20.38 -5.40 -20.07
C PRO A 248 -21.45 -4.33 -19.74
N PRO A 249 -22.56 -4.64 -19.04
CA PRO A 249 -23.55 -3.62 -18.67
C PRO A 249 -23.00 -2.49 -17.79
N ILE A 250 -22.03 -2.81 -16.93
CA ILE A 250 -21.38 -1.81 -16.05
C ILE A 250 -20.53 -0.86 -16.90
N ALA A 251 -19.76 -1.39 -17.85
CA ALA A 251 -18.96 -0.59 -18.76
C ALA A 251 -19.83 0.35 -19.62
N LEU A 252 -20.93 -0.18 -20.16
CA LEU A 252 -21.89 0.61 -20.95
C LEU A 252 -22.52 1.75 -20.15
N HIS A 253 -23.00 1.46 -18.95
CA HIS A 253 -23.60 2.48 -18.08
C HIS A 253 -22.60 3.57 -17.71
N ALA A 254 -21.38 3.18 -17.30
CA ALA A 254 -20.35 4.12 -16.90
C ALA A 254 -19.87 5.00 -18.07
N THR A 255 -19.76 4.45 -19.28
CA THR A 255 -19.29 5.22 -20.43
C THR A 255 -20.34 6.23 -20.91
N ASP A 256 -21.62 5.83 -20.97
CA ASP A 256 -22.72 6.76 -21.31
C ASP A 256 -22.80 7.89 -20.27
N TYR A 257 -22.62 7.58 -18.98
CA TYR A 257 -22.56 8.58 -17.91
C TYR A 257 -21.39 9.56 -18.11
N LEU A 258 -20.17 9.08 -18.36
CA LEU A 258 -19.01 9.95 -18.58
C LEU A 258 -19.18 10.82 -19.84
N ALA A 259 -19.81 10.29 -20.89
CA ALA A 259 -20.08 11.04 -22.12
C ALA A 259 -20.98 12.26 -21.86
N GLU A 260 -22.05 12.05 -21.11
CA GLU A 260 -22.98 13.12 -20.72
C GLU A 260 -22.31 14.14 -19.80
N GLN A 261 -21.70 13.68 -18.71
CA GLN A 261 -21.16 14.56 -17.67
C GLN A 261 -19.93 15.37 -18.12
N LEU A 262 -19.12 14.81 -19.02
CA LEU A 262 -17.94 15.49 -19.56
C LEU A 262 -18.22 16.19 -20.90
N ASN A 263 -19.44 16.04 -21.43
CA ASN A 263 -19.83 16.54 -22.74
C ASN A 263 -18.84 16.12 -23.84
N THR A 264 -18.44 14.83 -23.82
CA THR A 264 -17.47 14.23 -24.74
C THR A 264 -18.17 13.15 -25.56
N PRO A 265 -18.69 13.46 -26.77
CA PRO A 265 -19.48 12.52 -27.56
C PRO A 265 -18.78 11.19 -27.86
N ARG A 266 -17.43 11.19 -27.96
CA ARG A 266 -16.64 9.98 -28.18
C ARG A 266 -16.75 8.95 -27.05
N TYR A 267 -17.11 9.37 -25.84
CA TYR A 267 -17.30 8.45 -24.72
C TYR A 267 -18.68 7.77 -24.74
N THR A 268 -19.58 8.17 -25.65
CA THR A 268 -20.87 7.48 -25.83
C THR A 268 -20.60 6.00 -26.09
N GLY A 269 -21.33 5.13 -25.40
CA GLY A 269 -21.13 3.69 -25.51
C GLY A 269 -21.28 3.21 -26.94
N ALA A 270 -20.26 2.49 -27.41
CA ALA A 270 -20.22 1.87 -28.73
C ALA A 270 -21.49 1.02 -28.97
N GLN A 271 -21.98 1.02 -30.21
CA GLN A 271 -23.17 0.29 -30.60
C GLN A 271 -23.00 -1.23 -30.40
N ASN A 272 -21.84 -1.81 -30.72
CA ASN A 272 -21.55 -3.22 -30.50
C ASN A 272 -21.58 -3.63 -29.02
N LEU A 273 -21.14 -2.74 -28.11
CA LEU A 273 -21.25 -2.93 -26.67
C LEU A 273 -22.72 -2.88 -26.23
N ARG A 274 -23.49 -1.94 -26.77
CA ARG A 274 -24.93 -1.82 -26.53
C ARG A 274 -25.68 -3.07 -26.98
N ASP A 275 -25.44 -3.52 -28.21
CA ASP A 275 -26.04 -4.72 -28.78
C ASP A 275 -25.69 -5.97 -27.96
N MET A 276 -24.45 -6.06 -27.47
CA MET A 276 -24.01 -7.16 -26.60
C MET A 276 -24.74 -7.19 -25.26
N VAL A 277 -24.91 -6.03 -24.64
CA VAL A 277 -25.63 -5.87 -23.37
C VAL A 277 -27.12 -6.19 -23.55
N GLU A 278 -27.75 -5.70 -24.61
CA GLU A 278 -29.15 -6.00 -24.94
C GLU A 278 -29.38 -7.50 -25.17
N ALA A 279 -28.42 -8.18 -25.80
CA ALA A 279 -28.46 -9.62 -26.00
C ALA A 279 -28.20 -10.44 -24.71
N GLY A 280 -27.74 -9.81 -23.63
CA GLY A 280 -27.35 -10.49 -22.40
C GLY A 280 -26.13 -11.40 -22.56
N ASN A 281 -25.29 -11.11 -23.55
CA ASN A 281 -24.12 -11.92 -23.91
C ASN A 281 -22.83 -11.36 -23.29
N MET A 282 -21.78 -12.16 -23.37
CA MET A 282 -20.39 -11.77 -23.07
C MET A 282 -19.60 -11.69 -24.39
N TRP A 283 -18.44 -11.01 -24.37
CA TRP A 283 -17.57 -10.95 -25.53
C TRP A 283 -17.03 -12.34 -25.87
N GLU A 284 -17.15 -12.74 -27.13
CA GLU A 284 -16.42 -13.90 -27.65
C GLU A 284 -14.97 -13.48 -27.89
N ILE A 285 -14.04 -14.10 -27.15
CA ILE A 285 -12.61 -13.80 -27.19
C ILE A 285 -11.88 -15.09 -27.57
N GLY A 286 -11.21 -15.08 -28.72
CA GLY A 286 -10.33 -16.17 -29.15
C GLY A 286 -9.10 -16.31 -28.23
N ASP A 287 -8.37 -17.41 -28.34
CA ASP A 287 -7.12 -17.56 -27.57
C ASP A 287 -6.09 -16.55 -28.08
N ILE A 288 -5.68 -15.61 -27.22
CA ILE A 288 -4.69 -14.58 -27.55
C ILE A 288 -3.37 -15.19 -28.07
N ALA A 289 -3.00 -16.40 -27.61
CA ALA A 289 -1.78 -17.07 -28.08
C ALA A 289 -1.90 -17.60 -29.52
N GLU A 290 -3.12 -17.91 -29.98
CA GLU A 290 -3.37 -18.49 -31.31
C GLU A 290 -3.87 -17.43 -32.30
N GLU A 291 -4.70 -16.50 -31.84
CA GLU A 291 -5.48 -15.57 -32.65
C GLU A 291 -5.10 -14.09 -32.40
N GLY A 292 -4.18 -13.80 -31.48
CA GLY A 292 -3.82 -12.43 -31.08
C GLY A 292 -2.96 -11.65 -32.10
N ASN A 293 -2.41 -12.32 -33.12
CA ASN A 293 -1.57 -11.65 -34.11
C ASN A 293 -2.44 -10.88 -35.13
N CYS A 294 -2.23 -9.56 -35.22
CA CYS A 294 -2.77 -8.71 -36.29
C CYS A 294 -1.65 -8.16 -37.18
N SER A 295 -1.98 -7.28 -38.13
CA SER A 295 -0.95 -6.60 -38.93
C SER A 295 -0.22 -5.56 -38.09
N ASP A 296 1.07 -5.32 -38.38
CA ASP A 296 1.88 -4.30 -37.68
C ASP A 296 1.21 -2.92 -37.66
N GLU A 297 0.49 -2.56 -38.74
CA GLU A 297 -0.25 -1.30 -38.84
C GLU A 297 -1.48 -1.29 -37.91
N ALA A 298 -2.23 -2.39 -37.85
CA ALA A 298 -3.37 -2.51 -36.94
C ALA A 298 -2.90 -2.47 -35.47
N GLU A 299 -1.86 -3.23 -35.12
CA GLU A 299 -1.30 -3.23 -33.75
C GLU A 299 -0.84 -1.83 -33.33
N LYS A 300 -0.20 -1.10 -34.25
CA LYS A 300 0.24 0.27 -34.01
C LYS A 300 -0.94 1.21 -33.77
N ILE A 301 -1.98 1.18 -34.60
CA ILE A 301 -3.17 2.04 -34.44
C ILE A 301 -3.88 1.74 -33.11
N ILE A 302 -4.09 0.45 -32.80
CA ILE A 302 -4.72 0.01 -31.55
C ILE A 302 -3.92 0.53 -30.36
N SER A 303 -2.61 0.27 -30.34
CA SER A 303 -1.73 0.68 -29.25
C SER A 303 -1.71 2.20 -29.08
N GLN A 304 -1.58 2.96 -30.18
CA GLN A 304 -1.54 4.42 -30.14
C GLN A 304 -2.84 5.04 -29.63
N ARG A 305 -4.01 4.51 -30.02
CA ARG A 305 -5.30 5.00 -29.54
C ARG A 305 -5.52 4.68 -28.07
N LEU A 306 -5.27 3.45 -27.66
CA LEU A 306 -5.43 3.04 -26.26
C LEU A 306 -4.45 3.79 -25.34
N LEU A 307 -3.18 3.93 -25.72
CA LEU A 307 -2.19 4.69 -24.96
C LEU A 307 -2.49 6.19 -24.96
N GLY A 308 -2.81 6.76 -26.13
CA GLY A 308 -3.12 8.18 -26.29
C GLY A 308 -4.32 8.60 -25.44
N GLN A 309 -5.35 7.77 -25.39
CA GLN A 309 -6.52 7.94 -24.55
C GLN A 309 -6.15 8.02 -23.06
N VAL A 310 -5.36 7.06 -22.58
CA VAL A 310 -4.90 7.04 -21.19
C VAL A 310 -4.06 8.27 -20.86
N PHE A 311 -3.11 8.65 -21.71
CA PHE A 311 -2.25 9.83 -21.46
C PHE A 311 -3.04 11.13 -21.48
N ALA A 312 -3.93 11.31 -22.45
CA ALA A 312 -4.71 12.54 -22.59
C ALA A 312 -5.63 12.76 -21.38
N ILE A 313 -6.33 11.71 -20.94
CA ILE A 313 -7.26 11.82 -19.81
C ILE A 313 -6.51 11.90 -18.49
N SER A 314 -5.42 11.16 -18.32
CA SER A 314 -4.56 11.27 -17.13
C SER A 314 -4.02 12.70 -16.97
N ALA A 315 -3.67 13.35 -18.09
CA ALA A 315 -3.29 14.75 -18.07
C ALA A 315 -4.44 15.66 -17.63
N GLN A 316 -5.68 15.42 -18.09
CA GLN A 316 -6.85 16.18 -17.65
C GLN A 316 -7.09 16.04 -16.14
N ILE A 317 -6.95 14.82 -15.59
CA ILE A 317 -7.11 14.56 -14.15
C ILE A 317 -6.16 15.44 -13.33
N VAL A 318 -4.89 15.52 -13.73
CA VAL A 318 -3.87 16.34 -13.06
C VAL A 318 -4.14 17.83 -13.28
N ALA A 319 -4.48 18.25 -14.50
CA ALA A 319 -4.74 19.66 -14.83
C ALA A 319 -5.97 20.23 -14.13
N GLU A 320 -6.99 19.40 -13.89
CA GLU A 320 -8.18 19.75 -13.11
C GLU A 320 -7.95 19.66 -11.59
N GLU A 321 -6.73 19.31 -11.18
CA GLU A 321 -6.33 19.11 -9.79
C GLU A 321 -7.23 18.11 -9.06
N ILE A 322 -7.67 17.06 -9.75
CA ILE A 322 -8.49 16.00 -9.15
C ILE A 322 -7.67 15.23 -8.12
N CYS A 323 -6.44 14.87 -8.48
CA CYS A 323 -5.42 14.27 -7.62
C CYS A 323 -4.03 14.53 -8.19
N SER A 324 -2.97 14.06 -7.53
CA SER A 324 -1.61 14.16 -8.04
C SER A 324 -1.33 13.18 -9.19
N MET A 325 -0.21 13.37 -9.88
CA MET A 325 0.29 12.46 -10.91
C MET A 325 0.58 11.06 -10.34
N GLU A 326 1.17 10.99 -9.15
CA GLU A 326 1.45 9.76 -8.41
C GLU A 326 0.16 9.01 -8.07
N ASP A 327 -0.89 9.73 -7.71
CA ASP A 327 -2.20 9.14 -7.43
C ASP A 327 -2.82 8.53 -8.69
N VAL A 328 -2.72 9.17 -9.85
CA VAL A 328 -3.17 8.58 -11.12
C VAL A 328 -2.41 7.27 -11.39
N ASP A 329 -1.10 7.30 -11.26
CA ASP A 329 -0.25 6.12 -11.45
C ASP A 329 -0.56 5.01 -10.43
N ARG A 330 -0.81 5.37 -9.18
CA ARG A 330 -1.22 4.47 -8.10
C ARG A 330 -2.60 3.87 -8.37
N GLY A 331 -3.53 4.63 -8.92
CA GLY A 331 -4.84 4.15 -9.34
C GLY A 331 -4.74 3.00 -10.33
N ALA A 332 -3.91 3.16 -11.37
CA ALA A 332 -3.65 2.10 -12.34
C ALA A 332 -2.89 0.91 -11.74
N LYS A 333 -1.79 1.15 -11.01
CA LYS A 333 -0.94 0.09 -10.44
C LYS A 333 -1.66 -0.74 -9.38
N VAL A 334 -2.45 -0.11 -8.51
CA VAL A 334 -3.09 -0.78 -7.37
C VAL A 334 -4.51 -1.23 -7.71
N GLY A 335 -5.30 -0.34 -8.31
CA GLY A 335 -6.70 -0.60 -8.65
C GLY A 335 -6.85 -1.57 -9.80
N LEU A 336 -6.11 -1.33 -10.90
CA LEU A 336 -6.18 -2.11 -12.14
C LEU A 336 -5.06 -3.16 -12.28
N ARG A 337 -4.10 -3.19 -11.34
CA ARG A 337 -2.93 -4.10 -11.36
C ARG A 337 -2.05 -3.94 -12.60
N TRP A 338 -1.96 -2.73 -13.13
CA TRP A 338 -1.04 -2.44 -14.22
C TRP A 338 0.41 -2.50 -13.71
N ALA A 339 1.32 -2.94 -14.57
CA ALA A 339 2.74 -2.99 -14.22
C ALA A 339 3.34 -1.59 -14.02
N ARG A 340 2.78 -0.58 -14.69
CA ARG A 340 3.17 0.83 -14.63
C ARG A 340 1.94 1.72 -14.70
N GLY A 341 2.01 2.88 -14.08
CA GLY A 341 0.99 3.91 -14.21
C GLY A 341 1.10 4.69 -15.54
N PRO A 342 0.10 5.51 -15.89
CA PRO A 342 0.11 6.33 -17.10
C PRO A 342 1.38 7.18 -17.28
N PHE A 343 1.87 7.86 -16.26
CA PHE A 343 3.03 8.74 -16.37
C PHE A 343 4.35 7.96 -16.35
N GLU A 344 4.43 6.85 -15.61
CA GLU A 344 5.53 5.88 -15.73
C GLU A 344 5.61 5.24 -17.13
N LEU A 345 4.47 4.99 -17.77
CA LEU A 345 4.39 4.51 -19.16
C LEU A 345 4.85 5.60 -20.14
N ALA A 346 4.44 6.85 -19.94
CA ALA A 346 4.92 7.98 -20.73
C ALA A 346 6.44 8.12 -20.66
N ASN A 347 7.02 8.05 -19.46
CA ASN A 347 8.47 8.03 -19.25
C ASN A 347 9.16 6.86 -19.98
N LYS A 348 8.55 5.68 -19.97
CA LYS A 348 9.11 4.49 -20.65
C LYS A 348 9.16 4.65 -22.17
N LEU A 349 8.09 5.18 -22.75
CA LEU A 349 7.91 5.30 -24.20
C LEU A 349 8.63 6.53 -24.78
N GLY A 350 9.03 7.46 -23.92
CA GLY A 350 9.51 8.78 -24.29
C GLY A 350 8.37 9.79 -24.27
N ILE A 351 8.62 10.93 -23.63
CA ILE A 351 7.60 11.97 -23.41
C ILE A 351 7.06 12.53 -24.73
N GLU A 352 7.93 12.72 -25.73
CA GLU A 352 7.51 13.19 -27.05
C GLU A 352 6.50 12.23 -27.70
N SER A 353 6.78 10.92 -27.65
CA SER A 353 5.87 9.89 -28.16
C SER A 353 4.54 9.88 -27.39
N ALA A 354 4.60 10.00 -26.06
CA ALA A 354 3.42 10.06 -25.20
C ALA A 354 2.54 11.27 -25.51
N TYR A 355 3.16 12.45 -25.64
CA TYR A 355 2.50 13.70 -26.04
C TYR A 355 1.86 13.59 -27.42
N SER A 356 2.56 13.00 -28.40
CA SER A 356 2.04 12.81 -29.75
C SER A 356 0.79 11.93 -29.77
N MET A 357 0.81 10.81 -29.04
CA MET A 357 -0.35 9.92 -28.91
C MET A 357 -1.52 10.61 -28.19
N ALA A 358 -1.23 11.31 -27.09
CA ALA A 358 -2.23 12.06 -26.32
C ALA A 358 -2.89 13.17 -27.16
N SER A 359 -2.10 13.90 -27.95
CA SER A 359 -2.59 14.98 -28.82
C SER A 359 -3.50 14.45 -29.92
N GLN A 360 -3.09 13.36 -30.59
CA GLN A 360 -3.91 12.71 -31.62
C GLN A 360 -5.24 12.21 -31.04
N TYR A 361 -5.21 11.64 -29.83
CA TYR A 361 -6.44 11.20 -29.17
C TYR A 361 -7.34 12.37 -28.76
N ALA A 362 -6.78 13.45 -28.20
CA ALA A 362 -7.52 14.64 -27.81
C ALA A 362 -8.24 15.27 -29.01
N GLU A 363 -7.58 15.35 -30.17
CA GLU A 363 -8.18 15.79 -31.43
C GLU A 363 -9.35 14.87 -31.83
N LEU A 364 -9.13 13.56 -31.79
CA LEU A 364 -10.15 12.55 -32.13
C LEU A 364 -11.36 12.59 -31.18
N ALA A 365 -11.15 12.88 -29.90
CA ALA A 365 -12.18 12.97 -28.87
C ALA A 365 -12.84 14.36 -28.80
N GLY A 366 -12.28 15.36 -29.47
CA GLY A 366 -12.86 16.71 -29.55
C GLY A 366 -12.61 17.56 -28.31
N PHE A 367 -11.50 17.36 -27.59
CA PHE A 367 -11.11 18.20 -26.44
C PHE A 367 -9.68 18.72 -26.56
N THR A 368 -9.34 19.74 -25.77
CA THR A 368 -7.99 20.31 -25.72
C THR A 368 -7.13 19.56 -24.71
N LEU A 369 -5.95 19.10 -25.14
CA LEU A 369 -4.96 18.49 -24.25
C LEU A 369 -4.37 19.57 -23.32
N PRO A 370 -4.18 19.29 -22.01
CA PRO A 370 -3.58 20.26 -21.10
C PRO A 370 -2.16 20.71 -21.49
N ASP A 371 -1.91 22.02 -21.38
CA ASP A 371 -0.67 22.67 -21.84
C ASP A 371 0.62 22.09 -21.22
N PHE A 372 0.55 21.60 -19.98
CA PHE A 372 1.73 21.06 -19.31
C PHE A 372 2.28 19.82 -20.02
N MET A 373 1.47 19.07 -20.76
CA MET A 373 1.94 17.93 -21.55
C MET A 373 2.86 18.39 -22.69
N ALA A 374 2.53 19.51 -23.35
CA ALA A 374 3.39 20.11 -24.36
C ALA A 374 4.68 20.65 -23.74
N SER A 375 4.57 21.36 -22.61
CA SER A 375 5.75 21.86 -21.88
C SER A 375 6.67 20.72 -21.41
N GLN A 376 6.11 19.59 -20.96
CA GLN A 376 6.91 18.43 -20.58
C GLN A 376 7.64 17.85 -21.79
N ALA A 377 6.95 17.70 -22.94
CA ALA A 377 7.55 17.20 -24.17
C ALA A 377 8.67 18.12 -24.69
N GLU A 378 8.47 19.44 -24.64
CA GLU A 378 9.50 20.42 -25.01
C GLU A 378 10.73 20.37 -24.11
N SER A 379 10.55 20.00 -22.84
CA SER A 379 11.67 19.90 -21.89
C SER A 379 12.58 18.69 -22.12
N ASP A 380 12.08 17.65 -22.82
CA ASP A 380 12.72 16.34 -23.02
C ASP A 380 13.20 15.68 -21.70
N LYS A 381 12.57 16.03 -20.59
CA LYS A 381 12.82 15.42 -19.28
C LYS A 381 11.69 14.44 -18.94
N PRO A 382 11.97 13.34 -18.23
CA PRO A 382 10.92 12.49 -17.70
C PRO A 382 10.07 13.25 -16.68
N PHE A 383 8.84 12.82 -16.49
CA PHE A 383 8.04 13.19 -15.33
C PHE A 383 8.76 12.75 -14.05
N GLU A 384 8.91 13.68 -13.10
CA GLU A 384 9.50 13.43 -11.78
C GLU A 384 8.40 13.16 -10.75
N PHE A 385 8.58 12.15 -9.92
CA PHE A 385 7.58 11.72 -8.93
C PHE A 385 8.02 12.10 -7.52
N SER A 386 7.10 12.60 -6.70
CA SER A 386 7.28 12.86 -5.27
C SER A 386 6.71 11.71 -4.42
N TYR A 387 7.55 11.07 -3.63
CA TYR A 387 7.16 9.98 -2.73
C TYR A 387 7.27 10.35 -1.24
N ILE A 388 7.64 11.58 -0.92
CA ILE A 388 7.72 12.08 0.45
C ILE A 388 6.79 13.28 0.58
N ASP A 389 5.72 13.09 1.34
CA ASP A 389 4.77 14.14 1.66
C ASP A 389 5.09 14.69 3.06
N VAL A 390 5.20 16.01 3.18
CA VAL A 390 5.46 16.68 4.46
C VAL A 390 4.28 17.59 4.79
N THR A 391 3.65 17.34 5.93
CA THR A 391 2.62 18.20 6.52
C THR A 391 3.05 18.63 7.91
N THR A 392 2.54 19.76 8.39
CA THR A 392 2.88 20.28 9.72
C THR A 392 1.62 20.59 10.51
N ASP A 393 1.63 20.25 11.79
CA ASP A 393 0.63 20.66 12.77
C ASP A 393 1.34 21.24 14.00
N GLY A 394 1.21 22.55 14.21
CA GLY A 394 1.96 23.27 15.23
C GLY A 394 3.47 23.07 15.09
N SER A 395 4.07 22.35 16.04
CA SER A 395 5.52 22.05 16.06
C SER A 395 5.87 20.61 15.64
N ILE A 396 4.88 19.85 15.17
CA ILE A 396 5.03 18.46 14.73
C ILE A 396 4.99 18.43 13.20
N ALA A 397 6.03 17.87 12.59
CA ALA A 397 6.08 17.61 11.16
C ALA A 397 5.81 16.13 10.90
N ASN A 398 4.77 15.84 10.11
CA ASN A 398 4.45 14.49 9.64
C ASN A 398 5.08 14.28 8.25
N VAL A 399 5.99 13.32 8.16
CA VAL A 399 6.72 12.92 6.95
C VAL A 399 6.19 11.56 6.51
N GLN A 400 5.35 11.56 5.47
CA GLN A 400 4.77 10.34 4.94
C GLN A 400 5.56 9.82 3.74
N ILE A 401 6.02 8.58 3.82
CA ILE A 401 6.56 7.84 2.68
C ILE A 401 5.38 7.28 1.89
N ASN A 402 5.12 7.84 0.71
CA ASN A 402 3.90 7.63 -0.06
C ASN A 402 4.14 6.84 -1.36
N ARG A 403 4.67 5.62 -1.22
CA ARG A 403 4.83 4.66 -2.32
C ARG A 403 4.18 3.30 -1.99
N PRO A 404 2.88 3.29 -1.61
CA PRO A 404 2.23 2.14 -0.99
C PRO A 404 2.04 0.95 -1.95
N GLU A 405 2.05 1.18 -3.25
CA GLU A 405 2.02 0.14 -4.29
C GLU A 405 3.24 -0.77 -4.20
N ALA A 406 4.41 -0.21 -3.84
CA ALA A 406 5.65 -0.94 -3.58
C ALA A 406 5.89 -1.18 -2.08
N MET A 407 4.85 -1.04 -1.25
CA MET A 407 4.93 -1.12 0.23
C MET A 407 6.01 -0.18 0.80
N ASN A 408 6.12 1.02 0.23
CA ASN A 408 7.04 2.08 0.62
C ASN A 408 8.51 1.67 0.55
N ALA A 409 8.86 0.74 -0.35
CA ALA A 409 10.22 0.27 -0.50
C ALA A 409 11.19 1.42 -0.84
N LEU A 410 12.34 1.42 -0.15
CA LEU A 410 13.40 2.43 -0.26
C LEU A 410 14.17 2.21 -1.57
N ASN A 411 13.93 3.08 -2.54
CA ASN A 411 14.76 3.22 -3.74
C ASN A 411 15.56 4.54 -3.69
N GLU A 412 16.39 4.79 -4.70
CA GLU A 412 17.22 6.00 -4.77
C GLU A 412 16.39 7.30 -4.62
N THR A 413 15.25 7.40 -5.31
CA THR A 413 14.37 8.58 -5.26
C THR A 413 13.80 8.81 -3.86
N VAL A 414 13.25 7.76 -3.22
CA VAL A 414 12.67 7.85 -1.88
C VAL A 414 13.72 8.24 -0.86
N VAL A 415 14.91 7.62 -0.90
CA VAL A 415 15.99 7.92 0.06
C VAL A 415 16.51 9.34 -0.13
N SER A 416 16.65 9.81 -1.38
CA SER A 416 17.05 11.18 -1.68
C SER A 416 16.04 12.20 -1.15
N GLN A 417 14.76 12.04 -1.51
CA GLN A 417 13.69 12.95 -1.08
C GLN A 417 13.53 12.97 0.44
N LEU A 418 13.69 11.82 1.09
CA LEU A 418 13.67 11.73 2.55
C LEU A 418 14.84 12.52 3.15
N GLY A 419 16.04 12.34 2.58
CA GLY A 419 17.22 13.11 2.96
C GLY A 419 17.01 14.61 2.87
N ASP A 420 16.43 15.10 1.77
CA ASP A 420 16.14 16.52 1.55
C ASP A 420 15.08 17.05 2.53
N ALA A 421 14.01 16.29 2.75
CA ALA A 421 12.97 16.64 3.72
C ALA A 421 13.53 16.76 5.15
N LEU A 422 14.40 15.82 5.55
CA LEU A 422 15.03 15.84 6.86
C LEU A 422 16.00 17.01 7.03
N ASP A 423 16.73 17.41 5.98
CA ASP A 423 17.58 18.60 6.05
C ASP A 423 16.76 19.86 6.31
N ILE A 424 15.64 20.02 5.60
CA ILE A 424 14.72 21.14 5.77
C ILE A 424 14.15 21.15 7.19
N LEU A 425 13.63 20.02 7.66
CA LEU A 425 12.97 19.91 8.97
C LEU A 425 13.94 20.05 10.15
N ASN A 426 15.15 19.51 10.05
CA ASN A 426 16.17 19.67 11.08
C ASN A 426 16.63 21.14 11.19
N ALA A 427 16.62 21.90 10.10
CA ALA A 427 16.97 23.32 10.07
C ALA A 427 15.82 24.25 10.53
N ASP A 428 14.57 23.78 10.52
CA ASP A 428 13.41 24.58 10.90
C ASP A 428 13.25 24.67 12.43
N ASN A 429 13.38 25.87 12.99
CA ASN A 429 13.24 26.10 14.43
C ASN A 429 11.78 26.09 14.93
N SER A 430 10.79 26.13 14.04
CA SER A 430 9.38 26.00 14.41
C SER A 430 8.97 24.54 14.68
N ILE A 431 9.75 23.59 14.16
CA ILE A 431 9.54 22.16 14.34
C ILE A 431 10.34 21.67 15.55
N SER A 432 9.67 20.94 16.45
CA SER A 432 10.25 20.27 17.61
C SER A 432 10.29 18.74 17.42
N THR A 433 9.36 18.21 16.62
CA THR A 433 9.14 16.77 16.46
C THR A 433 8.92 16.41 15.00
N ILE A 434 9.55 15.33 14.54
CA ILE A 434 9.39 14.73 13.21
C ILE A 434 8.78 13.34 13.38
N VAL A 435 7.62 13.11 12.76
CA VAL A 435 6.91 11.83 12.76
C VAL A 435 7.02 11.24 11.36
N LEU A 436 7.63 10.05 11.23
CA LEU A 436 7.66 9.30 9.97
C LEU A 436 6.51 8.30 9.92
N GLU A 437 5.77 8.28 8.82
CA GLU A 437 4.71 7.30 8.55
C GLU A 437 4.89 6.71 7.15
N GLY A 438 4.37 5.50 6.93
CA GLY A 438 4.24 4.92 5.59
C GLY A 438 2.78 4.91 5.14
N ALA A 439 2.52 5.23 3.87
CA ALA A 439 1.20 5.08 3.31
C ALA A 439 0.76 3.60 3.21
N GLY A 440 -0.51 3.33 3.50
CA GLY A 440 -1.11 2.00 3.38
C GLY A 440 -0.69 1.01 4.47
N LYS A 441 -0.48 -0.27 4.10
CA LYS A 441 -0.32 -1.37 5.06
C LYS A 441 1.08 -1.54 5.68
N ALA A 442 2.07 -0.77 5.22
CA ALA A 442 3.46 -0.92 5.61
C ALA A 442 4.00 0.45 6.01
N PHE A 443 4.80 0.52 7.06
CA PHE A 443 5.67 1.66 7.29
C PHE A 443 6.67 1.72 6.13
N VAL A 444 7.57 0.74 6.06
CA VAL A 444 8.51 0.52 4.95
C VAL A 444 8.84 -0.98 4.89
N ALA A 445 8.67 -1.60 3.72
CA ALA A 445 8.92 -3.05 3.54
C ALA A 445 10.40 -3.43 3.32
N GLY A 446 11.31 -2.45 3.30
CA GLY A 446 12.74 -2.64 3.10
C GLY A 446 13.26 -1.86 1.90
N ALA A 447 14.50 -2.14 1.51
CA ALA A 447 15.07 -1.61 0.28
C ALA A 447 14.48 -2.28 -0.96
N ASP A 448 14.44 -1.57 -2.09
CA ASP A 448 13.85 -2.08 -3.33
C ASP A 448 14.73 -3.21 -3.92
N VAL A 449 14.32 -4.47 -3.72
CA VAL A 449 15.09 -5.66 -4.10
C VAL A 449 15.45 -5.68 -5.60
N LYS A 450 14.57 -5.12 -6.45
CA LYS A 450 14.81 -5.07 -7.89
C LYS A 450 16.04 -4.24 -8.23
N PHE A 451 16.29 -3.16 -7.51
CA PHE A 451 17.50 -2.35 -7.66
C PHE A 451 18.76 -3.22 -7.50
N PHE A 452 18.87 -3.97 -6.40
CA PHE A 452 20.05 -4.80 -6.14
C PHE A 452 20.26 -5.87 -7.21
N VAL A 453 19.19 -6.57 -7.62
CA VAL A 453 19.27 -7.60 -8.68
C VAL A 453 19.75 -6.99 -10.00
N ASP A 454 19.20 -5.83 -10.38
CA ASP A 454 19.58 -5.16 -11.63
C ASP A 454 21.04 -4.69 -11.59
N LYS A 455 21.52 -4.16 -10.45
CA LYS A 455 22.93 -3.73 -10.29
C LYS A 455 23.91 -4.90 -10.27
N ILE A 456 23.59 -6.01 -9.59
CA ILE A 456 24.42 -7.23 -9.62
C ILE A 456 24.54 -7.77 -11.04
N ARG A 457 23.42 -7.88 -11.78
CA ARG A 457 23.43 -8.36 -13.18
C ARG A 457 24.21 -7.44 -14.12
N ALA A 458 24.28 -6.15 -13.79
CA ALA A 458 25.03 -5.16 -14.55
C ALA A 458 26.51 -5.03 -14.12
N ASP A 459 26.98 -5.84 -13.17
CA ASP A 459 28.33 -5.74 -12.59
C ASP A 459 28.63 -4.36 -11.98
N LYS A 460 27.62 -3.79 -11.28
CA LYS A 460 27.64 -2.46 -10.66
C LYS A 460 27.48 -2.51 -9.15
N ILE A 461 28.28 -3.33 -8.47
CA ILE A 461 28.25 -3.44 -7.00
C ILE A 461 28.60 -2.10 -6.33
N GLN A 462 29.44 -1.27 -6.95
CA GLN A 462 29.72 0.07 -6.45
C GLN A 462 28.46 0.93 -6.30
N ASP A 463 27.51 0.85 -7.24
CA ASP A 463 26.24 1.58 -7.13
C ASP A 463 25.42 1.12 -5.90
N ILE A 464 25.53 -0.16 -5.50
CA ILE A 464 24.90 -0.69 -4.28
C ILE A 464 25.58 -0.11 -3.04
N TYR A 465 26.92 -0.06 -3.04
CA TYR A 465 27.68 0.57 -1.96
C TYR A 465 27.30 2.04 -1.82
N ASP A 466 27.31 2.80 -2.93
CA ASP A 466 27.02 4.24 -2.93
C ASP A 466 25.60 4.52 -2.44
N PHE A 467 24.62 3.72 -2.88
CA PHE A 467 23.25 3.79 -2.38
C PHE A 467 23.17 3.52 -0.87
N THR A 468 23.84 2.48 -0.38
CA THR A 468 23.78 2.09 1.04
C THR A 468 24.50 3.12 1.92
N ALA A 469 25.66 3.61 1.49
CA ALA A 469 26.41 4.65 2.17
C ALA A 469 25.64 5.98 2.22
N PHE A 470 24.95 6.35 1.14
CA PHE A 470 24.05 7.49 1.15
C PHE A 470 22.85 7.26 2.09
N GLY A 471 22.30 6.04 2.11
CA GLY A 471 21.28 5.65 3.07
C GLY A 471 21.71 5.80 4.53
N HIS A 472 22.95 5.41 4.88
CA HIS A 472 23.53 5.67 6.21
C HIS A 472 23.55 7.16 6.54
N GLN A 473 23.98 8.02 5.60
CA GLN A 473 23.96 9.47 5.79
C GLN A 473 22.55 10.00 6.05
N VAL A 474 21.53 9.49 5.35
CA VAL A 474 20.14 9.89 5.58
C VAL A 474 19.63 9.43 6.95
N LEU A 475 19.92 8.19 7.36
CA LEU A 475 19.51 7.69 8.68
C LEU A 475 20.25 8.42 9.82
N ASP A 476 21.48 8.89 9.59
CA ASP A 476 22.23 9.68 10.55
C ASP A 476 21.62 11.07 10.79
N LYS A 477 20.86 11.61 9.83
CA LYS A 477 20.06 12.84 10.02
C LYS A 477 18.92 12.64 11.04
N LEU A 478 18.41 11.41 11.19
CA LEU A 478 17.46 11.05 12.23
C LEU A 478 18.17 10.76 13.55
N GLU A 479 19.23 9.94 13.50
CA GLU A 479 20.03 9.54 14.66
C GLU A 479 20.54 10.75 15.44
N ASN A 480 21.07 11.74 14.73
CA ASN A 480 21.66 12.95 15.30
C ASN A 480 20.71 14.16 15.25
N SER A 481 19.42 13.94 14.96
CA SER A 481 18.45 15.03 14.85
C SER A 481 18.38 15.82 16.16
N PRO A 482 18.35 17.16 16.13
CA PRO A 482 18.02 17.97 17.30
C PRO A 482 16.53 17.90 17.68
N LYS A 483 15.71 17.27 16.85
CA LYS A 483 14.26 17.10 17.03
C LYS A 483 13.97 15.75 17.68
N THR A 484 12.79 15.62 18.29
CA THR A 484 12.24 14.31 18.64
C THR A 484 11.81 13.59 17.36
N THR A 485 12.28 12.37 17.14
CA THR A 485 11.94 11.59 15.93
C THR A 485 11.10 10.37 16.28
N ILE A 486 9.96 10.20 15.63
CA ILE A 486 9.00 9.12 15.91
C ILE A 486 8.75 8.34 14.63
N ALA A 487 8.90 7.01 14.65
CA ALA A 487 8.46 6.14 13.58
C ALA A 487 7.08 5.54 13.90
N MET A 488 6.10 5.81 13.04
CA MET A 488 4.77 5.23 13.08
C MET A 488 4.77 3.87 12.39
N THR A 489 5.00 2.84 13.20
CA THR A 489 5.17 1.46 12.76
C THR A 489 3.90 0.63 12.87
N THR A 490 2.73 1.22 12.58
CA THR A 490 1.39 0.62 12.73
C THR A 490 1.06 -0.49 11.70
N GLY A 491 2.07 -1.04 11.03
CA GLY A 491 1.98 -2.12 10.06
C GLY A 491 3.32 -2.85 9.89
N LEU A 492 3.66 -3.24 8.66
CA LEU A 492 4.94 -3.91 8.37
C LEU A 492 6.11 -2.92 8.40
N ALA A 493 7.16 -3.23 9.18
CA ALA A 493 8.49 -2.61 9.03
C ALA A 493 9.53 -3.73 8.88
N LEU A 494 10.09 -3.87 7.69
CA LEU A 494 10.95 -5.01 7.34
C LEU A 494 12.29 -4.51 6.80
N GLY A 495 13.37 -5.21 7.14
CA GLY A 495 14.72 -4.93 6.65
C GLY A 495 15.09 -3.45 6.79
N GLY A 496 15.51 -2.83 5.69
CA GLY A 496 15.78 -1.39 5.62
C GLY A 496 14.69 -0.47 6.21
N GLY A 497 13.43 -0.90 6.19
CA GLY A 497 12.34 -0.16 6.84
C GLY A 497 12.34 -0.26 8.37
N LEU A 498 12.71 -1.42 8.91
CA LEU A 498 12.96 -1.56 10.34
C LEU A 498 14.23 -0.79 10.72
N GLU A 499 15.28 -0.82 9.90
CA GLU A 499 16.52 -0.07 10.12
C GLU A 499 16.27 1.44 10.17
N LEU A 500 15.43 1.97 9.28
CA LEU A 500 14.93 3.34 9.31
C LEU A 500 14.12 3.63 10.59
N ALA A 501 13.26 2.72 11.04
CA ALA A 501 12.50 2.92 12.26
C ALA A 501 13.39 2.94 13.52
N LEU A 502 14.46 2.12 13.54
CA LEU A 502 15.42 2.05 14.65
C LEU A 502 16.36 3.26 14.71
N SER A 503 16.53 4.02 13.63
CA SER A 503 17.28 5.29 13.68
C SER A 503 16.50 6.43 14.36
N CYS A 504 15.17 6.31 14.50
CA CYS A 504 14.35 7.27 15.22
C CYS A 504 14.55 7.20 16.75
N ASP A 505 14.05 8.17 17.49
CA ASP A 505 14.05 8.19 18.95
C ASP A 505 12.98 7.26 19.53
N TYR A 506 11.79 7.24 18.91
CA TYR A 506 10.65 6.40 19.31
C TYR A 506 10.09 5.61 18.13
N ARG A 507 9.48 4.47 18.44
CA ARG A 507 8.65 3.67 17.53
C ARG A 507 7.31 3.40 18.20
N ILE A 508 6.25 3.95 17.62
CA ILE A 508 4.86 3.70 18.05
C ILE A 508 4.26 2.63 17.15
N GLY A 509 3.55 1.70 17.74
CA GLY A 509 2.96 0.56 17.07
C GLY A 509 1.63 0.17 17.69
N THR A 510 0.89 -0.64 16.95
CA THR A 510 -0.40 -1.21 17.38
C THR A 510 -0.34 -2.73 17.27
N ARG A 511 -1.45 -3.42 17.53
CA ARG A 511 -1.57 -4.88 17.30
C ARG A 511 -1.16 -5.35 15.89
N ARG A 512 -1.10 -4.45 14.90
CA ARG A 512 -0.72 -4.74 13.51
C ARG A 512 0.77 -4.68 13.25
N THR A 513 1.52 -4.09 14.17
CA THR A 513 2.95 -3.93 14.05
C THR A 513 3.61 -5.30 13.89
N GLN A 514 4.38 -5.44 12.81
CA GLN A 514 5.18 -6.62 12.55
C GLN A 514 6.55 -6.21 12.02
N PHE A 515 7.58 -6.71 12.71
CA PHE A 515 8.99 -6.45 12.41
C PHE A 515 9.68 -7.70 11.89
N ARG A 516 10.68 -7.51 11.02
CA ARG A 516 11.54 -8.61 10.56
C ARG A 516 12.82 -8.09 9.91
N PHE A 517 13.91 -8.81 10.10
CA PHE A 517 15.11 -8.75 9.27
C PHE A 517 15.16 -9.95 8.32
N PRO A 518 14.69 -9.83 7.05
CA PRO A 518 14.66 -10.95 6.12
C PRO A 518 16.01 -11.29 5.48
N GLU A 519 17.03 -10.45 5.65
CA GLU A 519 18.23 -10.36 4.81
C GLU A 519 18.99 -11.68 4.68
N THR A 520 19.23 -12.38 5.80
CA THR A 520 19.97 -13.65 5.80
C THR A 520 19.26 -14.72 4.98
N SER A 521 17.92 -14.67 4.92
CA SER A 521 17.09 -15.57 4.11
C SER A 521 17.01 -15.21 2.63
N ILE A 522 17.58 -14.07 2.24
CA ILE A 522 17.66 -13.59 0.85
C ILE A 522 19.12 -13.34 0.41
N GLY A 523 20.09 -13.88 1.14
CA GLY A 523 21.50 -13.90 0.71
C GLY A 523 22.34 -12.70 1.12
N ILE A 524 21.82 -11.81 1.97
CA ILE A 524 22.52 -10.60 2.42
C ILE A 524 22.39 -10.41 3.94
N TYR A 525 22.88 -9.32 4.52
CA TYR A 525 22.68 -8.97 5.94
C TYR A 525 22.03 -7.58 6.07
N PRO A 526 21.45 -7.22 7.23
CA PRO A 526 20.92 -5.87 7.48
C PRO A 526 22.08 -4.86 7.47
N GLY A 527 22.19 -4.10 6.38
CA GLY A 527 23.34 -3.23 6.09
C GLY A 527 23.02 -1.74 6.13
N LEU A 528 21.82 -1.35 6.58
CA LEU A 528 21.40 0.04 6.79
C LEU A 528 21.43 0.41 8.29
N GLY A 529 22.31 -0.23 9.06
CA GLY A 529 22.47 -0.07 10.49
C GLY A 529 21.70 -1.06 11.35
N GLY A 530 20.99 -2.02 10.77
CA GLY A 530 20.24 -3.04 11.49
C GLY A 530 21.11 -4.01 12.25
N SER A 531 22.28 -4.37 11.72
CA SER A 531 23.24 -5.21 12.45
C SER A 531 23.89 -4.45 13.62
N GLN A 532 23.87 -3.11 13.57
CA GLN A 532 24.51 -2.27 14.59
C GLN A 532 23.55 -1.74 15.66
N ARG A 533 22.37 -1.25 15.28
CA ARG A 533 21.39 -0.68 16.22
C ARG A 533 20.66 -1.75 17.02
N THR A 534 20.33 -2.88 16.40
CA THR A 534 19.56 -3.96 17.05
C THR A 534 20.23 -4.48 18.33
N PRO A 535 21.51 -4.91 18.34
CA PRO A 535 22.15 -5.37 19.57
C PRO A 535 22.29 -4.26 20.63
N ARG A 536 22.48 -3.01 20.21
CA ARG A 536 22.50 -1.84 21.11
C ARG A 536 21.14 -1.54 21.74
N ILE A 537 20.04 -1.98 21.13
CA ILE A 537 18.69 -1.84 21.68
C ILE A 537 18.37 -3.03 22.58
N CYS A 538 18.39 -4.24 22.04
CA CYS A 538 17.80 -5.43 22.69
C CYS A 538 18.80 -6.42 23.27
N GLY A 539 20.12 -6.15 23.17
CA GLY A 539 21.18 -7.11 23.49
C GLY A 539 21.47 -8.08 22.35
N VAL A 540 22.67 -8.66 22.35
CA VAL A 540 23.21 -9.42 21.22
C VAL A 540 22.46 -10.74 20.97
N GLU A 541 22.01 -11.43 22.00
CA GLU A 541 21.30 -12.71 21.88
C GLU A 541 19.93 -12.54 21.23
N SER A 542 19.20 -11.50 21.66
CA SER A 542 17.94 -11.10 21.04
C SER A 542 18.13 -10.63 19.60
N ALA A 543 19.21 -9.89 19.33
CA ALA A 543 19.55 -9.45 17.99
C ALA A 543 19.88 -10.63 17.07
N ARG A 544 20.61 -11.64 17.56
CA ARG A 544 20.88 -12.89 16.83
C ARG A 544 19.60 -13.65 16.53
N TRP A 545 18.68 -13.75 17.49
CA TRP A 545 17.37 -14.36 17.28
C TRP A 545 16.56 -13.62 16.20
N ALA A 546 16.60 -12.29 16.18
CA ALA A 546 15.87 -11.48 15.20
C ALA A 546 16.50 -11.56 13.80
N VAL A 547 17.82 -11.40 13.70
CA VAL A 547 18.57 -11.24 12.44
C VAL A 547 18.97 -12.58 11.82
N LEU A 548 19.61 -13.48 12.57
CA LEU A 548 20.21 -14.69 11.98
C LEU A 548 19.13 -15.66 11.49
N ALA A 549 18.13 -15.93 12.32
CA ALA A 549 16.99 -16.75 11.96
C ALA A 549 15.90 -15.97 11.17
N GLY A 550 16.06 -14.66 11.02
CA GLY A 550 15.13 -13.77 10.31
C GLY A 550 13.70 -13.90 10.81
N ASN A 551 13.51 -13.96 12.13
CA ASN A 551 12.20 -14.19 12.74
C ASN A 551 11.27 -12.99 12.53
N PHE A 552 9.99 -13.27 12.22
CA PHE A 552 8.94 -12.28 12.41
C PHE A 552 8.75 -12.03 13.91
N MET A 553 8.71 -10.75 14.25
CA MET A 553 8.35 -10.21 15.56
C MET A 553 6.98 -9.58 15.42
N ASP A 554 5.99 -10.10 16.15
CA ASP A 554 4.72 -9.41 16.33
C ASP A 554 4.87 -8.25 17.32
N HIS A 555 3.82 -7.45 17.48
CA HIS A 555 3.78 -6.31 18.38
C HIS A 555 4.24 -6.65 19.82
N ASN A 556 3.84 -7.80 20.36
CA ASN A 556 4.20 -8.22 21.72
C ASN A 556 5.69 -8.55 21.84
N SER A 557 6.22 -9.38 20.94
CA SER A 557 7.63 -9.73 20.95
C SER A 557 8.53 -8.53 20.62
N ALA A 558 8.13 -7.68 19.67
CA ALA A 558 8.86 -6.45 19.36
C ALA A 558 8.94 -5.50 20.56
N PHE A 559 7.84 -5.34 21.30
CA PHE A 559 7.79 -4.51 22.51
C PHE A 559 8.64 -5.10 23.64
N ALA A 560 8.51 -6.42 23.90
CA ALA A 560 9.31 -7.10 24.92
C ALA A 560 10.82 -7.00 24.67
N LEU A 561 11.25 -7.06 23.40
CA LEU A 561 12.64 -6.88 23.01
C LEU A 561 13.12 -5.42 23.08
N GLY A 562 12.23 -4.44 23.21
CA GLY A 562 12.55 -3.01 23.16
C GLY A 562 12.70 -2.43 21.75
N LEU A 563 12.50 -3.24 20.70
CA LEU A 563 12.51 -2.78 19.31
C LEU A 563 11.27 -1.95 18.98
N LEU A 564 10.15 -2.17 19.67
CA LEU A 564 8.99 -1.28 19.68
C LEU A 564 8.95 -0.54 21.01
N THR A 565 8.89 0.79 20.99
CA THR A 565 8.92 1.57 22.26
C THR A 565 7.54 1.76 22.89
N HIS A 566 6.50 1.85 22.06
CA HIS A 566 5.14 2.10 22.51
C HIS A 566 4.20 1.18 21.73
N LEU A 567 3.47 0.33 22.46
CA LEU A 567 2.39 -0.49 21.95
C LEU A 567 1.08 0.09 22.47
N VAL A 568 0.27 0.64 21.58
CA VAL A 568 -0.96 1.37 21.92
C VAL A 568 -2.13 0.88 21.06
N GLU A 569 -3.36 1.16 21.50
CA GLU A 569 -4.52 0.93 20.65
C GLU A 569 -4.57 1.96 19.50
N PRO A 570 -5.19 1.63 18.34
CA PRO A 570 -5.22 2.54 17.18
C PRO A 570 -5.75 3.95 17.46
N ASN A 571 -6.62 4.10 18.47
CA ASN A 571 -7.21 5.36 18.88
C ASN A 571 -6.35 6.18 19.86
N GLU A 572 -5.30 5.59 20.42
CA GLU A 572 -4.38 6.25 21.35
C GLU A 572 -3.12 6.77 20.64
N VAL A 573 -2.98 6.47 19.34
CA VAL A 573 -1.82 6.82 18.53
C VAL A 573 -1.53 8.32 18.57
N ASP A 574 -2.50 9.16 18.25
CA ASP A 574 -2.29 10.62 18.14
C ASP A 574 -1.96 11.23 19.51
N THR A 575 -2.69 10.83 20.55
CA THR A 575 -2.39 11.26 21.93
C THR A 575 -1.00 10.83 22.39
N THR A 576 -0.51 9.67 21.94
CA THR A 576 0.85 9.21 22.25
C THR A 576 1.89 10.07 21.53
N VAL A 577 1.65 10.45 20.26
CA VAL A 577 2.52 11.37 19.52
C VAL A 577 2.63 12.71 20.24
N ASP A 578 1.50 13.29 20.65
CA ASP A 578 1.47 14.57 21.38
C ASP A 578 2.26 14.49 22.70
N THR A 579 2.06 13.41 23.46
CA THR A 579 2.77 13.18 24.73
C THR A 579 4.29 13.11 24.52
N LEU A 580 4.75 12.44 23.46
CA LEU A 580 6.17 12.33 23.15
C LEU A 580 6.75 13.64 22.60
N ALA A 581 5.96 14.41 21.84
CA ALA A 581 6.35 15.73 21.37
C ALA A 581 6.60 16.69 22.55
N GLU A 582 5.78 16.62 23.60
CA GLU A 582 5.98 17.38 24.84
C GLU A 582 7.17 16.87 25.68
N THR A 583 7.35 15.54 25.74
CA THR A 583 8.41 14.89 26.53
C THR A 583 9.80 15.17 25.95
N GLY A 584 9.93 15.25 24.63
CA GLY A 584 11.20 15.43 23.94
C GLY A 584 11.94 14.11 23.70
N LYS A 585 13.25 14.19 23.46
CA LYS A 585 14.10 13.02 23.17
C LYS A 585 14.25 12.09 24.40
N PRO A 586 14.39 10.77 24.21
CA PRO A 586 14.57 9.82 25.29
C PRO A 586 15.94 10.02 25.96
N ALA A 587 16.00 9.76 27.27
CA ALA A 587 17.25 9.81 28.04
C ALA A 587 18.24 8.71 27.64
N GLU A 588 17.73 7.53 27.28
CA GLU A 588 18.50 6.36 26.89
C GLU A 588 17.80 5.66 25.71
N LYS A 589 18.40 5.76 24.51
CA LYS A 589 17.88 5.10 23.29
C LYS A 589 18.39 3.66 23.17
N TYR A 590 19.60 3.38 23.65
CA TYR A 590 20.31 2.10 23.48
C TYR A 590 20.54 1.43 24.83
N ALA A 591 19.53 0.70 25.31
CA ALA A 591 19.59 0.02 26.62
C ALA A 591 20.45 -1.25 26.65
N GLY A 592 20.78 -1.81 25.48
CA GLY A 592 21.59 -3.02 25.33
C GLY A 592 20.95 -4.31 25.89
N LYS A 593 19.64 -4.32 26.13
CA LYS A 593 18.92 -5.46 26.72
C LYS A 593 17.40 -5.39 26.43
N PRO A 594 16.69 -6.53 26.48
CA PRO A 594 15.23 -6.54 26.34
C PRO A 594 14.55 -5.73 27.44
N VAL A 595 13.41 -5.10 27.11
CA VAL A 595 12.54 -4.41 28.07
C VAL A 595 11.90 -5.40 29.03
N ASP A 596 11.48 -6.57 28.52
CA ASP A 596 10.98 -7.70 29.31
C ASP A 596 11.82 -8.95 29.03
N SER A 597 12.77 -9.23 29.92
CA SER A 597 13.65 -10.40 29.81
C SER A 597 12.93 -11.73 30.13
N GLU A 598 11.78 -11.69 30.82
CA GLU A 598 11.00 -12.88 31.18
C GLU A 598 10.03 -13.28 30.05
N HIS A 599 9.80 -12.41 29.07
CA HIS A 599 9.00 -12.73 27.90
C HIS A 599 9.57 -13.97 27.19
N PRO A 600 8.73 -14.95 26.77
CA PRO A 600 9.22 -16.23 26.25
C PRO A 600 10.22 -16.13 25.09
N VAL A 601 10.09 -15.11 24.24
CA VAL A 601 11.03 -14.85 23.14
C VAL A 601 12.38 -14.37 23.67
N ALA A 602 12.41 -13.42 24.60
CA ALA A 602 13.64 -12.87 25.16
C ALA A 602 14.39 -13.92 25.98
N ALA A 603 13.67 -14.64 26.85
CA ALA A 603 14.22 -15.73 27.64
C ALA A 603 14.80 -16.85 26.74
N PHE A 604 14.07 -17.27 25.71
CA PHE A 604 14.57 -18.26 24.75
C PHE A 604 15.79 -17.75 23.98
N ALA A 605 15.77 -16.51 23.49
CA ALA A 605 16.88 -15.94 22.74
C ALA A 605 18.16 -15.91 23.58
N SER A 606 18.08 -15.44 24.84
CA SER A 606 19.21 -15.37 25.76
C SER A 606 19.90 -16.72 26.01
N GLN A 607 19.12 -17.82 26.03
CA GLN A 607 19.65 -19.16 26.26
C GLN A 607 20.13 -19.82 24.97
N PHE A 608 19.35 -19.70 23.88
CA PHE A 608 19.63 -20.42 22.65
C PHE A 608 20.73 -19.76 21.81
N PHE A 609 20.70 -18.43 21.69
CA PHE A 609 21.66 -17.63 20.90
C PHE A 609 22.79 -17.03 21.75
N SER A 610 23.12 -17.66 22.89
CA SER A 610 24.27 -17.28 23.72
C SER A 610 25.60 -17.45 22.99
N ASP A 611 26.64 -16.76 23.46
CA ASP A 611 27.99 -16.83 22.87
C ASP A 611 28.51 -18.28 22.80
N GLU A 612 28.28 -19.06 23.86
CA GLU A 612 28.72 -20.46 23.96
C GLU A 612 28.10 -21.36 22.88
N ASN A 613 26.91 -21.00 22.37
CA ASN A 613 26.16 -21.79 21.40
C ASN A 613 26.45 -21.42 19.94
N MET A 614 27.05 -20.25 19.69
CA MET A 614 27.14 -19.69 18.33
C MET A 614 27.90 -20.58 17.35
N ASP A 615 29.05 -21.13 17.75
CA ASP A 615 29.82 -22.04 16.87
C ASP A 615 29.02 -23.30 16.51
N ILE A 616 28.23 -23.82 17.45
CA ILE A 616 27.38 -24.99 17.23
C ILE A 616 26.25 -24.64 16.26
N LEU A 617 25.57 -23.52 16.47
CA LEU A 617 24.48 -23.05 15.63
C LEU A 617 24.92 -22.72 14.20
N LEU A 618 26.05 -22.04 14.04
CA LEU A 618 26.62 -21.72 12.72
C LEU A 618 27.08 -22.97 11.96
N SER A 619 27.40 -24.05 12.67
CA SER A 619 27.64 -25.37 12.06
C SER A 619 26.36 -26.16 11.70
N GLY A 620 25.17 -25.57 11.92
CA GLY A 620 23.88 -26.18 11.65
C GLY A 620 23.46 -27.26 12.65
N ARG A 621 24.09 -27.30 13.83
CA ARG A 621 23.82 -28.27 14.90
C ARG A 621 23.00 -27.64 16.03
N ILE A 622 22.38 -28.49 16.84
CA ILE A 622 21.60 -28.09 18.03
C ILE A 622 22.54 -28.06 19.23
N PRO A 623 22.58 -26.98 20.03
CA PRO A 623 23.36 -26.92 21.25
C PRO A 623 22.90 -27.93 22.31
N GLU A 624 23.81 -28.32 23.21
CA GLU A 624 23.47 -29.23 24.31
C GLU A 624 22.41 -28.62 25.24
N GLY A 625 21.50 -29.45 25.75
CA GLY A 625 20.41 -29.01 26.63
C GLY A 625 19.12 -28.57 25.92
N PHE A 626 19.10 -28.50 24.58
CA PHE A 626 17.91 -28.20 23.80
C PHE A 626 17.31 -29.45 23.15
N ASP A 627 16.00 -29.64 23.29
CA ASP A 627 15.26 -30.74 22.68
C ASP A 627 14.98 -30.46 21.19
N PRO A 628 15.46 -31.31 20.26
CA PRO A 628 15.16 -31.17 18.83
C PRO A 628 13.66 -31.23 18.48
N GLU A 629 12.84 -31.88 19.31
CA GLU A 629 11.40 -31.98 19.13
C GLU A 629 10.65 -30.76 19.67
N ASP A 630 11.32 -29.88 20.44
CA ASP A 630 10.74 -28.61 20.84
C ASP A 630 10.45 -27.75 19.61
N ARG A 631 9.23 -27.16 19.58
CA ARG A 631 8.75 -26.43 18.42
C ARG A 631 9.54 -25.14 18.17
N ASN A 632 10.04 -24.48 19.21
CA ASN A 632 10.83 -23.26 19.07
C ASN A 632 12.23 -23.60 18.56
N VAL A 633 12.87 -24.64 19.12
CA VAL A 633 14.19 -25.12 18.68
C VAL A 633 14.15 -25.59 17.22
N SER A 634 13.24 -26.51 16.89
CA SER A 634 13.10 -27.04 15.53
C SER A 634 12.80 -25.94 14.50
N ARG A 635 12.03 -24.92 14.88
CA ARG A 635 11.78 -23.74 14.04
C ARG A 635 13.07 -22.95 13.80
N GLN A 636 13.89 -22.66 14.82
CA GLN A 636 15.13 -21.90 14.65
C GLN A 636 16.12 -22.62 13.73
N ILE A 637 16.36 -23.91 13.98
CA ILE A 637 17.26 -24.72 13.15
C ILE A 637 16.77 -24.78 11.71
N LYS A 638 15.44 -24.93 11.53
CA LYS A 638 14.84 -24.90 10.20
C LYS A 638 15.10 -23.56 9.52
N SER A 639 14.90 -22.43 10.19
CA SER A 639 15.15 -21.10 9.63
C SER A 639 16.61 -20.92 9.23
N LEU A 640 17.56 -21.20 10.14
CA LEU A 640 18.99 -21.09 9.88
C LEU A 640 19.45 -21.96 8.71
N ARG A 641 18.95 -23.20 8.61
CA ARG A 641 19.25 -24.10 7.49
C ARG A 641 18.80 -23.56 6.14
N PHE A 642 17.78 -22.71 6.11
CA PHE A 642 17.24 -22.14 4.89
C PHE A 642 17.77 -20.74 4.58
N ALA A 643 18.58 -20.17 5.47
CA ALA A 643 19.29 -18.92 5.22
C ALA A 643 20.61 -19.18 4.46
N ALA A 644 21.17 -18.14 3.86
CA ALA A 644 22.43 -18.22 3.14
C ALA A 644 23.59 -18.33 4.14
N PRO A 645 24.44 -19.38 4.08
CA PRO A 645 25.50 -19.60 5.07
C PRO A 645 26.47 -18.43 5.21
N ILE A 646 26.90 -17.84 4.09
CA ILE A 646 27.82 -16.69 4.08
C ILE A 646 27.15 -15.48 4.75
N ALA A 647 25.89 -15.22 4.43
CA ALA A 647 25.14 -14.11 4.98
C ALA A 647 24.91 -14.25 6.49
N VAL A 648 24.54 -15.46 6.96
CA VAL A 648 24.37 -15.75 8.39
C VAL A 648 25.67 -15.55 9.15
N LYS A 649 26.80 -16.02 8.61
CA LYS A 649 28.10 -15.83 9.24
C LYS A 649 28.50 -14.36 9.31
N MET A 650 28.41 -13.63 8.20
CA MET A 650 28.73 -12.19 8.18
C MET A 650 27.82 -11.38 9.10
N ALA A 651 26.53 -11.70 9.15
CA ALA A 651 25.60 -11.06 10.08
C ALA A 651 25.98 -11.37 11.54
N ALA A 652 26.38 -12.60 11.87
CA ALA A 652 26.83 -12.94 13.22
C ALA A 652 28.11 -12.17 13.61
N ASP A 653 29.06 -12.04 12.68
CA ASP A 653 30.28 -11.25 12.89
C ASP A 653 29.94 -9.76 13.11
N LEU A 654 29.06 -9.17 12.30
CA LEU A 654 28.62 -7.77 12.46
C LEU A 654 27.88 -7.51 13.78
N LEU A 655 27.08 -8.47 14.24
CA LEU A 655 26.39 -8.37 15.53
C LEU A 655 27.37 -8.40 16.70
N ASN A 656 28.48 -9.13 16.58
CA ASN A 656 29.56 -9.12 17.57
C ASN A 656 30.35 -7.83 17.52
N ASP A 657 30.66 -7.32 16.32
CA ASP A 657 31.33 -6.03 16.17
C ASP A 657 30.55 -4.89 16.82
N ALA A 658 29.22 -4.95 16.80
CA ALA A 658 28.37 -3.99 17.49
C ALA A 658 28.58 -3.98 19.01
N VAL A 659 28.88 -5.15 19.60
CA VAL A 659 29.25 -5.26 21.02
C VAL A 659 30.66 -4.71 21.24
N ASP A 660 31.61 -5.06 20.37
CA ASP A 660 33.00 -4.64 20.48
C ASP A 660 33.18 -3.11 20.33
N THR A 661 32.37 -2.49 19.47
CA THR A 661 32.36 -1.03 19.25
C THR A 661 31.57 -0.27 20.31
N GLY A 662 30.78 -0.95 21.16
CA GLY A 662 30.05 -0.34 22.28
C GLY A 662 29.20 0.86 21.85
N ASP A 663 29.38 2.00 22.51
CA ASP A 663 28.61 3.23 22.22
C ASP A 663 29.01 3.91 20.89
N ASP A 664 30.11 3.50 20.25
CA ASP A 664 30.54 4.04 18.96
C ASP A 664 29.76 3.40 17.79
N LEU A 665 28.52 3.87 17.62
CA LEU A 665 27.66 3.43 16.52
C LEU A 665 28.31 3.67 15.14
N GLN A 666 29.05 4.78 14.98
CA GLN A 666 29.65 5.14 13.69
C GLN A 666 30.77 4.18 13.28
N ALA A 667 31.60 3.73 14.24
CA ALA A 667 32.56 2.66 13.99
C ALA A 667 31.87 1.36 13.56
N GLY A 668 30.76 1.00 14.19
CA GLY A 668 29.96 -0.16 13.79
C GLY A 668 29.37 -0.04 12.38
N LEU A 669 28.80 1.13 12.03
CA LEU A 669 28.23 1.38 10.70
C LEU A 669 29.30 1.33 9.61
N ALA A 670 30.52 1.79 9.88
CA ALA A 670 31.64 1.65 8.95
C ALA A 670 31.96 0.17 8.65
N LEU A 671 31.93 -0.70 9.66
CA LEU A 671 32.15 -2.15 9.49
C LEU A 671 31.06 -2.83 8.65
N GLU A 672 29.81 -2.35 8.71
CA GLU A 672 28.77 -2.78 7.76
C GLU A 672 29.18 -2.44 6.32
N LEU A 673 29.51 -1.17 6.04
CA LEU A 673 29.86 -0.72 4.69
C LEU A 673 31.08 -1.47 4.12
N GLU A 674 32.10 -1.72 4.95
CA GLU A 674 33.32 -2.44 4.55
C GLU A 674 33.04 -3.86 4.00
N ARG A 675 31.93 -4.49 4.41
CA ARG A 675 31.58 -5.86 4.01
C ARG A 675 30.59 -5.93 2.85
N LEU A 676 30.08 -4.79 2.34
CA LEU A 676 29.04 -4.77 1.29
C LEU A 676 29.53 -5.37 -0.02
N ASP A 677 30.71 -4.97 -0.49
CA ASP A 677 31.28 -5.48 -1.73
C ASP A 677 31.40 -7.01 -1.70
N THR A 678 31.90 -7.55 -0.58
CA THR A 678 32.09 -8.98 -0.42
C THR A 678 30.77 -9.76 -0.41
N ILE A 679 29.71 -9.27 0.29
CA ILE A 679 28.43 -9.99 0.33
C ILE A 679 27.70 -9.94 -1.01
N PHE A 680 27.68 -8.78 -1.68
CA PHE A 680 26.96 -8.62 -2.95
C PHE A 680 27.69 -9.28 -4.13
N ALA A 681 28.99 -9.57 -4.01
CA ALA A 681 29.72 -10.39 -4.96
C ALA A 681 29.41 -11.90 -4.87
N THR A 682 28.68 -12.35 -3.84
CA THR A 682 28.37 -13.77 -3.67
C THR A 682 27.26 -14.25 -4.62
N ALA A 683 27.36 -15.52 -5.06
CA ALA A 683 26.26 -16.16 -5.80
C ALA A 683 24.98 -16.29 -4.96
N ASP A 684 25.11 -16.41 -3.64
CA ASP A 684 23.98 -16.51 -2.71
C ASP A 684 23.17 -15.21 -2.66
N ALA A 685 23.81 -14.03 -2.70
CA ALA A 685 23.11 -12.75 -2.78
C ALA A 685 22.29 -12.65 -4.07
N HIS A 686 22.88 -12.95 -5.23
CA HIS A 686 22.16 -12.93 -6.51
C HIS A 686 20.98 -13.92 -6.52
N GLU A 687 21.18 -15.15 -6.06
CA GLU A 687 20.14 -16.19 -5.99
C GLU A 687 19.02 -15.82 -5.02
N GLY A 688 19.36 -15.37 -3.80
CA GLY A 688 18.39 -15.00 -2.78
C GLY A 688 17.49 -13.83 -3.19
N LEU A 689 18.10 -12.77 -3.71
CA LEU A 689 17.37 -11.59 -4.18
C LEU A 689 16.53 -11.91 -5.43
N SER A 690 17.07 -12.67 -6.39
CA SER A 690 16.30 -13.09 -7.58
C SER A 690 15.13 -14.01 -7.22
N ALA A 691 15.34 -14.97 -6.32
CA ALA A 691 14.30 -15.89 -5.87
C ALA A 691 13.12 -15.16 -5.23
N LEU A 692 13.39 -14.09 -4.47
CA LEU A 692 12.36 -13.26 -3.85
C LEU A 692 11.49 -12.55 -4.90
N ILE A 693 12.10 -11.95 -5.93
CA ILE A 693 11.37 -11.31 -7.04
C ILE A 693 10.53 -12.35 -7.80
N GLU A 694 11.09 -13.54 -8.01
CA GLU A 694 10.46 -14.64 -8.74
C GLU A 694 9.41 -15.39 -7.90
N GLY A 695 9.19 -15.01 -6.64
CA GLY A 695 8.21 -15.65 -5.75
C GLY A 695 8.54 -17.12 -5.44
N ARG A 696 9.81 -17.51 -5.53
CA ARG A 696 10.27 -18.88 -5.28
C ARG A 696 11.20 -18.96 -4.08
N ARG A 697 11.47 -20.18 -3.64
CA ARG A 697 12.43 -20.43 -2.58
C ARG A 697 13.87 -20.43 -3.16
N PRO A 698 14.83 -19.74 -2.52
CA PRO A 698 16.22 -19.79 -2.94
C PRO A 698 16.87 -21.13 -2.63
N LYS A 699 17.92 -21.47 -3.39
CA LYS A 699 18.79 -22.62 -3.15
C LYS A 699 20.24 -22.17 -3.06
N TYR A 700 20.76 -22.09 -1.83
CA TYR A 700 22.15 -21.74 -1.59
C TYR A 700 23.07 -22.95 -1.81
N SER A 701 24.15 -22.74 -2.55
CA SER A 701 25.11 -23.78 -2.94
C SER A 701 26.50 -23.58 -2.36
N ASN A 702 26.78 -22.40 -1.81
CA ASN A 702 28.09 -22.05 -1.27
C ASN A 702 28.10 -22.36 0.24
N ASN A 703 28.89 -23.37 0.62
CA ASN A 703 29.25 -23.65 2.01
C ASN A 703 30.59 -22.99 2.35
#